data_AF-A0A8T9BSR2-F1
#
_entry.id   AF-A0A8T9BSR2-F1
#
_cell.length_a   1.000
_cell.length_b   1.000
_cell.length_c   1.000
_cell.angle_alpha   90.00
_cell.angle_beta   90.00
_cell.angle_gamma   90.00
#
_symmetry.space_group_name_H-M   'P 1'
#
loop_
_entity.id
_entity.type
_entity.pdbx_description
1 polymer ?
#
loop_
_entity_poly.entity_id
_entity_poly.type
_entity_poly.pdbx_seq_one_letter_code
_entity_poly.pdbx_strand_id
1 'polypeptide(L)'
;MSLTIHHLQNSQSERVVWLAEELHIPYTLKLHQRDPYFSPQSIKDLNPLGSAPVIQDGSLTLAESAACVEYIIHKHGNGRLALPPSHKDYADYLYWFHFSNGTFQPHIMQVLQFSRLGGSAAGASAVSARLDDRLGKYLGLMDARLGANKWLAGDEFTAADIMIVFTLTTMRMFNPLDLTEYKGILAYLKRVSERDGSRNQKGGPAHRRAPIRLNPFDATTSKQPYTQVRHKHKHQANTQARKPPTTSRDVSSPILLSINGHPAPKMQLPAGINRRYATFAGFTLILLWLWVAFDRPYKLPANIGWNKHTSVETDAFDIPAVNSQAIRDVCSRTEWNSSLVFTCDNNHGGIGHVRNSILNCVRYAMSAGASLVLPIIALRDMEEPEEMVELDDDMMELGKRHGPGRRSMDYMFDTDHFVASLKLSCPQMKIVKHMEAFYSERRRALRPESLVMNMPTSGIEHPEEWRGLFYDWVEERVATTPKTEDIIIDLEQSFLQYPTHSDGAPFAHAFGSLLKFRPDVRRLATKTLKELADWYDIPLNLSAPILKQSFFGAHLKTTEDEEPQYGKRHVAAAPYTHYAGQATAYLEHASASQLPILYLASGNITSITKLAHQATAFNIDVTHKFQLLKGPDREELEGLKWDQRALVDFLVLLKAEEFAGVGHSSFSWNVALKREREADVKKGKWVDGMWRDGVSTLYGVRESYVDSALCMWE
;
A
#
# COMPACT_ATOMS: atom_id res chain seq x y z
N MET A 1 48.53 -12.69 -1.58
CA MET A 1 47.52 -12.23 -0.61
C MET A 1 46.33 -13.18 -0.70
N SER A 2 45.62 -13.45 0.39
CA SER A 2 44.59 -14.50 0.41
C SER A 2 43.21 -13.94 0.08
N LEU A 3 42.49 -14.60 -0.83
CA LEU A 3 41.07 -14.34 -1.12
C LEU A 3 40.24 -14.45 0.18
N THR A 4 39.44 -13.44 0.48
CA THR A 4 38.49 -13.45 1.60
C THR A 4 37.06 -13.44 1.05
N ILE A 5 36.22 -14.35 1.54
CA ILE A 5 34.80 -14.46 1.16
C ILE A 5 33.95 -14.02 2.35
N HIS A 6 33.14 -12.99 2.17
CA HIS A 6 32.17 -12.52 3.16
C HIS A 6 30.85 -13.28 2.98
N HIS A 7 30.60 -14.23 3.87
CA HIS A 7 29.45 -15.12 3.80
C HIS A 7 28.37 -14.70 4.80
N LEU A 8 27.16 -14.45 4.27
CA LEU A 8 25.95 -14.19 5.05
C LEU A 8 25.10 -15.45 5.08
N GLN A 9 24.62 -15.85 6.26
CA GLN A 9 23.79 -17.06 6.40
C GLN A 9 22.50 -16.99 5.53
N ASN A 10 22.15 -18.12 4.89
CA ASN A 10 20.99 -18.28 4.02
C ASN A 10 20.94 -17.22 2.90
N SER A 11 22.03 -17.05 2.17
CA SER A 11 22.18 -15.99 1.16
C SER A 11 22.91 -16.47 -0.09
N GLN A 12 22.86 -15.63 -1.13
CA GLN A 12 23.53 -15.88 -2.42
C GLN A 12 25.05 -16.06 -2.30
N SER A 13 25.65 -15.69 -1.17
CA SER A 13 27.08 -15.92 -0.92
C SER A 13 27.48 -17.40 -0.84
N GLU A 14 26.51 -18.31 -0.71
CA GLU A 14 26.71 -19.76 -0.85
C GLU A 14 27.29 -20.13 -2.22
N ARG A 15 26.94 -19.40 -3.29
CA ARG A 15 27.48 -19.63 -4.65
C ARG A 15 29.00 -19.49 -4.68
N VAL A 16 29.51 -18.43 -4.05
CA VAL A 16 30.92 -18.07 -4.07
C VAL A 16 31.76 -19.00 -3.19
N VAL A 17 31.20 -19.42 -2.04
CA VAL A 17 31.81 -20.45 -1.19
C VAL A 17 31.88 -21.78 -1.94
N TRP A 18 30.78 -22.22 -2.58
CA TRP A 18 30.76 -23.48 -3.31
C TRP A 18 31.72 -23.49 -4.49
N LEU A 19 31.81 -22.39 -5.24
CA LEU A 19 32.77 -22.22 -6.33
C LEU A 19 34.21 -22.43 -5.85
N ALA A 20 34.59 -21.78 -4.74
CA ALA A 20 35.95 -21.90 -4.20
C ALA A 20 36.26 -23.34 -3.76
N GLU A 21 35.29 -24.04 -3.18
CA GLU A 21 35.42 -25.46 -2.81
C GLU A 21 35.56 -26.38 -4.04
N GLU A 22 34.76 -26.19 -5.10
CA GLU A 22 34.86 -26.98 -6.35
C GLU A 22 36.17 -26.71 -7.10
N LEU A 23 36.67 -25.48 -7.05
CA LEU A 23 37.95 -25.11 -7.68
C LEU A 23 39.17 -25.44 -6.83
N HIS A 24 38.96 -25.86 -5.58
CA HIS A 24 40.00 -26.07 -4.56
C HIS A 24 40.88 -24.84 -4.33
N ILE A 25 40.26 -23.65 -4.33
CA ILE A 25 40.94 -22.38 -4.09
C ILE A 25 41.02 -22.13 -2.58
N PRO A 26 42.19 -21.83 -2.01
CA PRO A 26 42.29 -21.45 -0.60
C PRO A 26 41.69 -20.06 -0.37
N TYR A 27 40.79 -19.93 0.61
CA TYR A 27 40.16 -18.67 0.98
C TYR A 27 40.00 -18.54 2.50
N THR A 28 39.88 -17.29 2.96
CA THR A 28 39.45 -16.96 4.33
C THR A 28 37.94 -16.71 4.32
N LEU A 29 37.19 -17.45 5.15
CA LEU A 29 35.74 -17.23 5.28
C LEU A 29 35.45 -16.27 6.43
N LYS A 30 34.84 -15.13 6.14
CA LYS A 30 34.30 -14.24 7.17
C LYS A 30 32.79 -14.41 7.25
N LEU A 31 32.32 -14.91 8.38
CA LEU A 31 30.91 -15.14 8.63
C LEU A 31 30.24 -13.86 9.13
N HIS A 32 29.13 -13.50 8.50
CA HIS A 32 28.27 -12.40 8.90
C HIS A 32 26.95 -12.98 9.39
N GLN A 33 26.56 -12.61 10.62
CA GLN A 33 25.29 -13.02 11.19
C GLN A 33 24.17 -12.23 10.51
N ARG A 34 23.13 -12.95 10.07
CA ARG A 34 21.97 -12.33 9.45
C ARG A 34 21.19 -11.55 10.51
N ASP A 35 20.90 -10.28 10.22
CA ASP A 35 19.92 -9.53 10.99
C ASP A 35 18.51 -10.01 10.58
N PRO A 36 17.55 -10.16 11.52
CA PRO A 36 16.23 -10.72 11.21
C PRO A 36 15.40 -9.91 10.21
N TYR A 37 15.73 -8.63 10.01
CA TYR A 37 14.93 -7.70 9.20
C TYR A 37 15.73 -7.00 8.09
N PHE A 38 17.04 -6.78 8.26
CA PHE A 38 17.87 -6.04 7.29
C PHE A 38 19.19 -6.75 6.93
N SER A 39 19.94 -6.17 6.00
CA SER A 39 21.35 -6.52 5.84
C SER A 39 22.16 -6.02 7.05
N PRO A 40 23.01 -6.86 7.67
CA PRO A 40 23.81 -6.47 8.82
C PRO A 40 24.79 -5.36 8.44
N GLN A 41 25.07 -4.44 9.38
CA GLN A 41 25.99 -3.32 9.15
C GLN A 41 27.36 -3.79 8.61
N SER A 42 27.84 -4.93 9.12
CA SER A 42 29.09 -5.55 8.69
C SER A 42 29.16 -5.96 7.21
N ILE A 43 28.02 -6.11 6.52
CA ILE A 43 27.96 -6.27 5.05
C ILE A 43 27.82 -4.91 4.37
N LYS A 44 27.04 -3.98 4.94
CA LYS A 44 26.87 -2.61 4.41
C LYS A 44 28.18 -1.83 4.36
N ASP A 45 29.04 -2.04 5.34
CA ASP A 45 30.38 -1.44 5.41
C ASP A 45 31.28 -1.91 4.25
N LEU A 46 30.96 -3.04 3.62
CA LEU A 46 31.71 -3.63 2.50
C LEU A 46 31.03 -3.37 1.15
N ASN A 47 29.70 -3.31 1.15
CA ASN A 47 28.88 -3.05 -0.01
C ASN A 47 27.73 -2.12 0.40
N PRO A 48 27.69 -0.85 -0.05
CA PRO A 48 26.65 0.11 0.32
C PRO A 48 25.21 -0.37 0.06
N LEU A 49 25.00 -1.25 -0.92
CA LEU A 49 23.70 -1.87 -1.22
C LEU A 49 23.27 -2.92 -0.19
N GLY A 50 24.18 -3.32 0.71
CA GLY A 50 23.92 -4.31 1.74
C GLY A 50 23.69 -5.73 1.19
N SER A 51 24.05 -6.04 -0.05
CA SER A 51 23.89 -7.38 -0.60
C SER A 51 25.17 -8.20 -0.42
N ALA A 52 24.99 -9.51 -0.18
CA ALA A 52 26.06 -10.51 -0.22
C ALA A 52 25.84 -11.42 -1.45
N PRO A 53 26.90 -11.95 -2.09
CA PRO A 53 28.30 -12.01 -1.65
C PRO A 53 29.08 -10.70 -1.77
N VAL A 54 30.16 -10.62 -0.99
CA VAL A 54 31.29 -9.70 -1.19
C VAL A 54 32.58 -10.51 -1.05
N ILE A 55 33.57 -10.24 -1.91
CA ILE A 55 34.91 -10.80 -1.81
C ILE A 55 35.95 -9.70 -1.63
N GLN A 56 37.06 -10.02 -0.96
CA GLN A 56 38.24 -9.17 -0.90
C GLN A 56 39.47 -9.92 -1.40
N ASP A 57 40.25 -9.30 -2.28
CA ASP A 57 41.52 -9.83 -2.78
C ASP A 57 42.57 -8.70 -2.82
N GLY A 58 43.44 -8.67 -1.82
CA GLY A 58 44.33 -7.53 -1.58
C GLY A 58 43.53 -6.26 -1.23
N SER A 59 43.71 -5.19 -2.01
CA SER A 59 42.97 -3.93 -1.85
C SER A 59 41.61 -3.91 -2.56
N LEU A 60 41.32 -4.93 -3.39
CA LEU A 60 40.04 -5.01 -4.10
C LEU A 60 38.94 -5.49 -3.14
N THR A 61 37.81 -4.77 -3.13
CA THR A 61 36.55 -5.25 -2.57
C THR A 61 35.53 -5.30 -3.70
N LEU A 62 34.99 -6.48 -3.98
CA LEU A 62 34.08 -6.72 -5.11
C LEU A 62 32.77 -7.34 -4.60
N ALA A 63 31.66 -6.72 -4.98
CA ALA A 63 30.31 -7.22 -4.77
C ALA A 63 29.73 -7.76 -6.11
N GLU A 64 28.45 -8.14 -6.10
CA GLU A 64 27.73 -8.81 -7.21
C GLU A 64 28.13 -10.29 -7.43
N SER A 65 27.14 -11.20 -7.38
CA SER A 65 27.44 -12.63 -7.37
C SER A 65 28.06 -13.15 -8.66
N ALA A 66 27.59 -12.69 -9.82
CA ALA A 66 28.16 -13.10 -11.11
C ALA A 66 29.59 -12.56 -11.27
N ALA A 67 29.81 -11.29 -10.91
CA ALA A 67 31.14 -10.67 -10.96
C ALA A 67 32.14 -11.34 -10.02
N CYS A 68 31.73 -11.69 -8.79
CA CYS A 68 32.56 -12.44 -7.85
C CYS A 68 32.95 -13.82 -8.41
N VAL A 69 32.00 -14.54 -9.01
CA VAL A 69 32.23 -15.87 -9.58
C VAL A 69 33.18 -15.81 -10.77
N GLU A 70 32.92 -14.90 -11.71
CA GLU A 70 33.77 -14.70 -12.89
C GLU A 70 35.19 -14.27 -12.50
N TYR A 71 35.32 -13.32 -11.55
CA TYR A 71 36.61 -12.91 -11.02
C TYR A 71 37.41 -14.08 -10.46
N ILE A 72 36.78 -14.93 -9.63
CA ILE A 72 37.46 -16.08 -9.01
C ILE A 72 37.87 -17.10 -10.09
N ILE A 73 37.01 -17.39 -11.06
CA ILE A 73 37.30 -18.33 -12.14
C ILE A 73 38.53 -17.88 -12.94
N HIS A 74 38.59 -16.61 -13.33
CA HIS A 74 39.67 -16.11 -14.17
C HIS A 74 40.94 -15.82 -13.37
N LYS A 75 40.83 -15.24 -12.17
CA LYS A 75 41.98 -14.83 -11.37
C LYS A 75 42.63 -16.00 -10.63
N HIS A 76 41.84 -16.93 -10.10
CA HIS A 76 42.29 -18.00 -9.20
C HIS A 76 41.99 -19.40 -9.77
N GLY A 77 40.98 -19.53 -10.62
CA GLY A 77 40.52 -20.80 -11.19
C GLY A 77 41.22 -21.20 -12.49
N ASN A 78 41.99 -20.30 -13.12
CA ASN A 78 42.58 -20.49 -14.46
C ASN A 78 41.52 -20.86 -15.53
N GLY A 79 40.36 -20.19 -15.48
CA GLY A 79 39.26 -20.42 -16.43
C GLY A 79 38.46 -21.71 -16.21
N ARG A 80 38.82 -22.55 -15.23
CA ARG A 80 38.05 -23.78 -14.90
C ARG A 80 36.62 -23.43 -14.50
N LEU A 81 35.68 -24.30 -14.89
CA LEU A 81 34.22 -24.12 -14.74
C LEU A 81 33.60 -23.02 -15.62
N ALA A 82 34.39 -22.33 -16.45
CA ALA A 82 33.89 -21.56 -17.58
C ALA A 82 34.23 -22.28 -18.89
N LEU A 83 33.36 -22.16 -19.89
CA LEU A 83 33.65 -22.64 -21.23
C LEU A 83 34.27 -21.51 -22.06
N PRO A 84 35.33 -21.76 -22.84
CA PRO A 84 35.89 -20.75 -23.74
C PRO A 84 34.97 -20.53 -24.96
N PRO A 85 35.06 -19.39 -25.67
CA PRO A 85 34.27 -19.11 -26.87
C PRO A 85 34.37 -20.16 -27.98
N SER A 86 35.46 -20.93 -28.02
CA SER A 86 35.68 -22.02 -28.97
C SER A 86 34.93 -23.30 -28.62
N HIS A 87 34.35 -23.41 -27.42
CA HIS A 87 33.64 -24.60 -26.97
C HIS A 87 32.23 -24.67 -27.59
N LYS A 88 31.81 -25.85 -28.04
CA LYS A 88 30.50 -26.03 -28.71
C LYS A 88 29.31 -25.56 -27.88
N ASP A 89 29.40 -25.72 -26.56
CA ASP A 89 28.35 -25.38 -25.60
C ASP A 89 28.51 -23.98 -24.98
N TYR A 90 29.41 -23.13 -25.51
CA TYR A 90 29.69 -21.81 -24.94
C TYR A 90 28.46 -20.90 -24.88
N ALA A 91 27.64 -20.90 -25.93
CA ALA A 91 26.43 -20.08 -25.98
C ALA A 91 25.44 -20.48 -24.88
N ASP A 92 25.26 -21.78 -24.64
CA ASP A 92 24.41 -22.30 -23.56
C ASP A 92 25.01 -21.95 -22.19
N TYR A 93 26.32 -22.12 -22.01
CA TYR A 93 27.01 -21.69 -20.78
C TYR A 93 26.74 -20.22 -20.47
N LEU A 94 26.95 -19.33 -21.45
CA LEU A 94 26.73 -17.89 -21.29
C LEU A 94 25.26 -17.58 -20.95
N TYR A 95 24.32 -18.18 -21.68
CA TYR A 95 22.89 -18.01 -21.45
C TYR A 95 22.51 -18.40 -20.01
N TRP A 96 22.85 -19.62 -19.60
CA TRP A 96 22.45 -20.15 -18.30
C TRP A 96 23.20 -19.50 -17.12
N PHE A 97 24.43 -19.04 -17.33
CA PHE A 97 25.18 -18.27 -16.34
C PHE A 97 24.48 -16.94 -16.00
N HIS A 98 24.02 -16.20 -17.01
CA HIS A 98 23.29 -14.94 -16.81
C HIS A 98 21.82 -15.15 -16.42
N PHE A 99 21.16 -16.20 -16.93
CA PHE A 99 19.75 -16.51 -16.69
C PHE A 99 19.37 -16.51 -15.19
N SER A 100 20.26 -17.05 -14.33
CA SER A 100 20.03 -17.10 -12.89
C SER A 100 19.74 -15.71 -12.29
N ASN A 101 20.58 -14.72 -12.57
CA ASN A 101 20.50 -13.38 -11.96
C ASN A 101 19.76 -12.35 -12.83
N GLY A 102 19.71 -12.54 -14.15
CA GLY A 102 19.05 -11.64 -15.09
C GLY A 102 17.59 -11.97 -15.35
N THR A 103 17.14 -13.19 -15.07
CA THR A 103 15.77 -13.64 -15.42
C THR A 103 15.09 -14.34 -14.25
N PHE A 104 15.63 -15.47 -13.81
CA PHE A 104 14.90 -16.36 -12.90
C PHE A 104 14.79 -15.81 -11.48
N GLN A 105 15.89 -15.39 -10.88
CA GLN A 105 15.89 -14.87 -9.52
C GLN A 105 15.09 -13.56 -9.37
N PRO A 106 15.20 -12.56 -10.28
CA PRO A 106 14.32 -11.39 -10.25
C PRO A 106 12.83 -11.77 -10.26
N HIS A 107 12.42 -12.74 -11.08
CA HIS A 107 11.03 -13.22 -11.13
C HIS A 107 10.59 -13.86 -9.81
N ILE A 108 11.43 -14.71 -9.21
CA ILE A 108 11.14 -15.29 -7.89
C ILE A 108 10.99 -14.20 -6.82
N MET A 109 11.77 -13.12 -6.90
CA MET A 109 11.65 -11.97 -6.01
C MET A 109 10.36 -11.18 -6.25
N GLN A 110 9.91 -11.04 -7.51
CA GLN A 110 8.62 -10.44 -7.83
C GLN A 110 7.46 -11.25 -7.26
N VAL A 111 7.48 -12.58 -7.41
CA VAL A 111 6.49 -13.49 -6.78
C VAL A 111 6.49 -13.30 -5.27
N LEU A 112 7.68 -13.29 -4.63
CA LEU A 112 7.81 -13.09 -3.19
C LEU A 112 7.28 -11.72 -2.73
N GLN A 113 7.57 -10.66 -3.46
CA GLN A 113 7.09 -9.31 -3.16
C GLN A 113 5.56 -9.24 -3.31
N PHE A 114 5.02 -9.80 -4.38
CA PHE A 114 3.58 -9.87 -4.62
C PHE A 114 2.85 -10.64 -3.50
N SER A 115 3.36 -11.81 -3.11
CA SER A 115 2.80 -12.57 -1.98
C SER A 115 2.91 -11.82 -0.65
N ARG A 116 3.96 -11.03 -0.43
CA ARG A 116 4.13 -10.23 0.80
C ARG A 116 3.24 -8.99 0.86
N LEU A 117 2.83 -8.45 -0.28
CA LEU A 117 1.94 -7.29 -0.39
C LEU A 117 0.44 -7.66 -0.33
N GLY A 118 0.11 -8.88 0.13
CA GLY A 118 -1.28 -9.35 0.24
C GLY A 118 -1.88 -9.85 -1.07
N GLY A 119 -1.07 -10.09 -2.11
CA GLY A 119 -1.48 -10.77 -3.33
C GLY A 119 -2.16 -12.11 -3.00
N SER A 120 -3.35 -12.33 -3.54
CA SER A 120 -4.18 -13.50 -3.24
C SER A 120 -3.51 -14.81 -3.71
N ALA A 121 -4.03 -15.95 -3.23
CA ALA A 121 -3.53 -17.29 -3.56
C ALA A 121 -3.32 -17.51 -5.07
N ALA A 122 -2.46 -18.45 -5.46
CA ALA A 122 -2.17 -18.77 -6.87
C ALA A 122 -3.45 -18.77 -7.74
N GLY A 123 -3.46 -17.91 -8.77
CA GLY A 123 -4.61 -17.74 -9.68
C GLY A 123 -5.80 -16.93 -9.18
N ALA A 124 -5.76 -16.33 -7.98
CA ALA A 124 -6.86 -15.52 -7.43
C ALA A 124 -6.85 -14.05 -7.89
N SER A 125 -5.86 -13.64 -8.71
CA SER A 125 -5.87 -12.42 -9.51
C SER A 125 -5.18 -12.66 -10.87
N ALA A 126 -5.43 -11.79 -11.85
CA ALA A 126 -4.77 -11.88 -13.16
C ALA A 126 -3.25 -11.76 -13.06
N VAL A 127 -2.74 -10.91 -12.15
CA VAL A 127 -1.30 -10.77 -11.88
C VAL A 127 -0.73 -12.02 -11.22
N SER A 128 -1.42 -12.60 -10.24
CA SER A 128 -1.03 -13.87 -9.62
C SER A 128 -0.91 -14.97 -10.70
N ALA A 129 -1.92 -15.10 -11.56
CA ALA A 129 -1.92 -16.04 -12.67
C ALA A 129 -0.79 -15.80 -13.69
N ARG A 130 -0.46 -14.54 -14.00
CA ARG A 130 0.64 -14.20 -14.93
C ARG A 130 2.02 -14.47 -14.33
N LEU A 131 2.20 -14.16 -13.05
CA LEU A 131 3.43 -14.47 -12.33
C LEU A 131 3.64 -15.99 -12.23
N ASP A 132 2.57 -16.74 -11.98
CA ASP A 132 2.57 -18.20 -11.95
C ASP A 132 2.85 -18.79 -13.34
N ASP A 133 2.20 -18.28 -14.40
CA ASP A 133 2.45 -18.72 -15.79
C ASP A 133 3.90 -18.48 -16.23
N ARG A 134 4.45 -17.30 -15.96
CA ARG A 134 5.87 -17.01 -16.25
C ARG A 134 6.81 -17.90 -15.44
N LEU A 135 6.51 -18.12 -14.17
CA LEU A 135 7.30 -19.03 -13.33
C LEU A 135 7.27 -20.44 -13.90
N GLY A 136 6.10 -20.93 -14.29
CA GLY A 136 5.91 -22.23 -14.94
C GLY A 136 6.69 -22.35 -16.24
N LYS A 137 6.74 -21.30 -17.07
CA LYS A 137 7.55 -21.25 -18.30
C LYS A 137 9.04 -21.34 -18.02
N TYR A 138 9.55 -20.60 -17.03
CA TYR A 138 10.97 -20.65 -16.66
C TYR A 138 11.38 -22.01 -16.11
N LEU A 139 10.54 -22.60 -15.25
CA LEU A 139 10.77 -23.95 -14.73
C LEU A 139 10.66 -25.00 -15.83
N GLY A 140 9.67 -24.89 -16.72
CA GLY A 140 9.50 -25.80 -17.85
C GLY A 140 10.67 -25.75 -18.83
N LEU A 141 11.19 -24.55 -19.15
CA LEU A 141 12.38 -24.38 -19.97
C LEU A 141 13.61 -25.06 -19.34
N MET A 142 13.81 -24.82 -18.05
CA MET A 142 14.94 -25.40 -17.31
C MET A 142 14.82 -26.92 -17.15
N ASP A 143 13.61 -27.42 -16.89
CA ASP A 143 13.33 -28.85 -16.78
C ASP A 143 13.55 -29.58 -18.11
N ALA A 144 13.07 -29.01 -19.22
CA ALA A 144 13.33 -29.53 -20.55
C ALA A 144 14.84 -29.56 -20.86
N ARG A 145 15.57 -28.48 -20.52
CA ARG A 145 17.03 -28.42 -20.68
C ARG A 145 17.73 -29.53 -19.89
N LEU A 146 17.38 -29.70 -18.62
CA LEU A 146 17.98 -30.67 -17.69
C LEU A 146 17.48 -32.11 -17.88
N GLY A 147 16.40 -32.29 -18.64
CA GLY A 147 15.94 -33.58 -19.14
C GLY A 147 16.72 -34.03 -20.38
N ALA A 148 17.14 -33.08 -21.23
CA ALA A 148 17.92 -33.34 -22.43
C ALA A 148 19.44 -33.36 -22.18
N ASN A 149 19.93 -32.66 -21.14
CA ASN A 149 21.35 -32.47 -20.87
C ASN A 149 21.70 -32.84 -19.42
N LYS A 150 22.95 -33.21 -19.20
CA LYS A 150 23.45 -33.56 -17.86
C LYS A 150 23.49 -32.34 -16.92
N TRP A 151 23.89 -31.19 -17.44
CA TRP A 151 24.03 -29.90 -16.77
C TRP A 151 23.42 -28.78 -17.63
N LEU A 152 23.33 -27.57 -17.08
CA LEU A 152 22.70 -26.46 -17.81
C LEU A 152 23.45 -26.10 -19.10
N ALA A 153 24.78 -26.00 -19.03
CA ALA A 153 25.60 -25.71 -20.20
C ALA A 153 25.63 -26.87 -21.20
N GLY A 154 25.48 -28.12 -20.78
CA GLY A 154 25.57 -29.30 -21.65
C GLY A 154 26.01 -30.54 -20.86
N ASP A 155 27.08 -31.20 -21.30
CA ASP A 155 27.59 -32.41 -20.66
C ASP A 155 28.53 -32.14 -19.47
N GLU A 156 29.08 -30.93 -19.39
CA GLU A 156 30.04 -30.50 -18.38
C GLU A 156 29.41 -29.64 -17.28
N PHE A 157 29.89 -29.81 -16.04
CA PHE A 157 29.48 -28.98 -14.91
C PHE A 157 30.22 -27.65 -14.98
N THR A 158 29.50 -26.55 -14.86
CA THR A 158 30.05 -25.20 -15.05
C THR A 158 29.55 -24.24 -13.97
N ALA A 159 30.07 -23.01 -14.01
CA ALA A 159 29.60 -21.93 -13.15
C ALA A 159 28.11 -21.62 -13.33
N ALA A 160 27.51 -21.91 -14.50
CA ALA A 160 26.08 -21.77 -14.71
C ALA A 160 25.26 -22.61 -13.71
N ASP A 161 25.74 -23.82 -13.41
CA ASP A 161 25.12 -24.70 -12.42
C ASP A 161 25.29 -24.17 -10.99
N ILE A 162 26.45 -23.58 -10.67
CA ILE A 162 26.70 -22.96 -9.36
C ILE A 162 25.76 -21.75 -9.15
N MET A 163 25.52 -20.97 -10.20
CA MET A 163 24.65 -19.80 -10.13
C MET A 163 23.19 -20.20 -9.86
N ILE A 164 22.62 -21.18 -10.58
CA ILE A 164 21.19 -21.48 -10.46
C ILE A 164 20.79 -22.15 -9.14
N VAL A 165 21.70 -22.92 -8.52
CA VAL A 165 21.36 -23.82 -7.41
C VAL A 165 20.84 -23.08 -6.19
N PHE A 166 21.37 -21.90 -5.87
CA PHE A 166 20.85 -21.09 -4.76
C PHE A 166 19.35 -20.79 -4.92
N THR A 167 18.93 -20.46 -6.15
CA THR A 167 17.53 -20.14 -6.48
C THR A 167 16.62 -21.37 -6.39
N LEU A 168 17.13 -22.55 -6.76
CA LEU A 168 16.39 -23.82 -6.67
C LEU A 168 16.43 -24.48 -5.29
N THR A 169 17.24 -23.99 -4.34
CA THR A 169 17.42 -24.61 -3.02
C THR A 169 17.16 -23.61 -1.90
N THR A 170 18.16 -22.85 -1.47
CA THR A 170 18.12 -21.95 -0.32
C THR A 170 17.02 -20.89 -0.45
N MET A 171 16.71 -20.40 -1.66
CA MET A 171 15.61 -19.43 -1.84
C MET A 171 14.22 -19.99 -1.51
N ARG A 172 14.03 -21.31 -1.54
CA ARG A 172 12.75 -21.96 -1.22
C ARG A 172 12.35 -21.78 0.26
N MET A 173 13.31 -21.42 1.13
CA MET A 173 13.01 -21.00 2.49
C MET A 173 12.24 -19.67 2.57
N PHE A 174 12.42 -18.80 1.57
CA PHE A 174 11.81 -17.48 1.53
C PHE A 174 10.57 -17.44 0.66
N ASN A 175 10.58 -18.19 -0.45
CA ASN A 175 9.45 -18.33 -1.35
C ASN A 175 9.23 -19.82 -1.68
N PRO A 176 8.24 -20.50 -1.07
CA PRO A 176 8.01 -21.92 -1.30
C PRO A 176 7.79 -22.20 -2.79
N LEU A 177 8.59 -23.13 -3.33
CA LEU A 177 8.51 -23.55 -4.73
C LEU A 177 8.28 -25.06 -4.76
N ASP A 178 7.17 -25.46 -5.40
CA ASP A 178 6.87 -26.86 -5.68
C ASP A 178 7.60 -27.28 -6.97
N LEU A 179 8.46 -28.29 -6.84
CA LEU A 179 9.24 -28.83 -7.95
C LEU A 179 8.81 -30.24 -8.35
N THR A 180 7.70 -30.75 -7.78
CA THR A 180 7.26 -32.14 -7.91
C THR A 180 7.06 -32.56 -9.37
N GLU A 181 6.55 -31.66 -10.21
CA GLU A 181 6.26 -31.96 -11.62
C GLU A 181 7.50 -31.85 -12.54
N TYR A 182 8.60 -31.26 -12.07
CA TYR A 182 9.80 -30.97 -12.87
C TYR A 182 10.90 -32.03 -12.64
N LYS A 183 10.78 -33.16 -13.34
CA LYS A 183 11.63 -34.36 -13.15
C LYS A 183 13.10 -34.13 -13.51
N GLY A 184 13.37 -33.35 -14.57
CA GLY A 184 14.72 -32.96 -14.98
C GLY A 184 15.42 -32.13 -13.90
N ILE A 185 14.72 -31.15 -13.33
CA ILE A 185 15.21 -30.32 -12.21
C ILE A 185 15.48 -31.19 -10.97
N LEU A 186 14.55 -32.08 -10.60
CA LEU A 186 14.75 -32.96 -9.44
C LEU A 186 15.95 -33.91 -9.61
N ALA A 187 16.10 -34.51 -10.79
CA ALA A 187 17.24 -35.36 -11.12
C ALA A 187 18.56 -34.56 -11.10
N TYR A 188 18.53 -33.32 -11.58
CA TYR A 188 19.66 -32.39 -11.53
C TYR A 188 20.07 -32.04 -10.09
N LEU A 189 19.12 -31.68 -9.22
CA LEU A 189 19.41 -31.35 -7.82
C LEU A 189 20.02 -32.54 -7.06
N LYS A 190 19.58 -33.77 -7.39
CA LYS A 190 20.22 -34.99 -6.90
C LYS A 190 21.69 -35.07 -7.32
N ARG A 191 21.98 -34.91 -8.61
CA ARG A 191 23.36 -34.91 -9.12
C ARG A 191 24.23 -33.82 -8.47
N VAL A 192 23.69 -32.61 -8.30
CA VAL A 192 24.37 -31.50 -7.62
C VAL A 192 24.75 -31.88 -6.18
N SER A 193 23.82 -32.49 -5.44
CA SER A 193 24.07 -32.90 -4.05
C SER A 193 25.15 -33.96 -3.89
N GLU A 194 25.43 -34.71 -4.96
CA GLU A 194 26.45 -35.76 -5.01
C GLU A 194 27.84 -35.24 -5.40
N ARG A 195 28.03 -33.92 -5.58
CA ARG A 195 29.33 -33.31 -5.87
C ARG A 195 30.14 -33.02 -4.60
N ASP A 196 31.47 -33.11 -4.71
CA ASP A 196 32.39 -32.93 -3.57
C ASP A 196 32.38 -31.52 -2.99
N GLY A 197 32.35 -30.47 -3.82
CA GLY A 197 32.26 -29.10 -3.32
C GLY A 197 30.94 -28.83 -2.59
N SER A 198 29.84 -29.44 -3.05
CA SER A 198 28.52 -29.34 -2.38
C SER A 198 28.53 -30.05 -1.01
N ARG A 199 29.22 -31.21 -0.92
CA ARG A 199 29.41 -31.94 0.35
C ARG A 199 30.34 -31.18 1.31
N ASN A 200 31.44 -30.64 0.81
CA ASN A 200 32.45 -29.95 1.62
C ASN A 200 31.90 -28.65 2.23
N GLN A 201 31.12 -27.90 1.46
CA GLN A 201 30.37 -26.74 1.94
C GLN A 201 29.41 -27.08 3.11
N LYS A 202 28.79 -28.27 3.06
CA LYS A 202 27.84 -28.76 4.09
C LYS A 202 28.51 -29.45 5.28
N GLY A 203 29.71 -30.02 5.10
CA GLY A 203 30.34 -30.96 6.05
C GLY A 203 31.70 -30.56 6.65
N GLY A 204 32.40 -29.55 6.12
CA GLY A 204 33.74 -29.13 6.56
C GLY A 204 33.86 -28.69 8.04
N PRO A 205 35.05 -28.37 8.57
CA PRO A 205 35.19 -27.88 9.95
C PRO A 205 34.35 -26.60 10.18
N ALA A 206 33.89 -26.34 11.40
CA ALA A 206 32.85 -25.32 11.70
C ALA A 206 33.12 -23.91 11.14
N HIS A 207 34.38 -23.54 10.93
CA HIS A 207 34.79 -22.27 10.33
C HIS A 207 34.65 -22.19 8.79
N ARG A 208 34.29 -23.31 8.11
CA ARG A 208 34.01 -23.39 6.66
C ARG A 208 32.58 -23.82 6.34
N ARG A 209 31.71 -24.03 7.34
CA ARG A 209 30.33 -24.48 7.12
C ARG A 209 29.42 -23.29 6.76
N ALA A 210 28.78 -23.36 5.60
CA ALA A 210 27.59 -22.57 5.30
C ALA A 210 26.34 -23.37 5.77
N PRO A 211 25.44 -22.82 6.62
CA PRO A 211 24.32 -23.60 7.14
C PRO A 211 23.22 -23.77 6.09
N ILE A 212 23.34 -24.74 5.17
CA ILE A 212 22.23 -25.12 4.28
C ILE A 212 21.26 -25.99 5.09
N ARG A 213 20.14 -25.41 5.54
CA ARG A 213 19.15 -26.08 6.41
C ARG A 213 18.01 -26.81 5.69
N LEU A 214 18.06 -26.98 4.38
CA LEU A 214 17.07 -27.76 3.64
C LEU A 214 17.70 -29.00 3.04
N ASN A 215 17.03 -30.14 3.25
CA ASN A 215 17.29 -31.35 2.49
C ASN A 215 16.85 -31.06 1.04
N PRO A 216 17.76 -31.07 0.03
CA PRO A 216 17.42 -30.67 -1.34
C PRO A 216 16.40 -31.59 -2.04
N PHE A 217 15.93 -32.65 -1.35
CA PHE A 217 15.04 -33.69 -1.85
C PHE A 217 13.57 -33.53 -1.46
N ASP A 218 13.21 -32.58 -0.60
CA ASP A 218 11.79 -32.34 -0.32
C ASP A 218 11.17 -31.60 -1.50
N ALA A 219 10.40 -32.33 -2.31
CA ALA A 219 9.71 -31.80 -3.48
C ALA A 219 8.64 -30.76 -3.09
N THR A 220 8.12 -30.86 -1.86
CA THR A 220 7.16 -29.91 -1.28
C THR A 220 7.72 -29.32 0.00
N THR A 221 7.69 -27.99 0.15
CA THR A 221 7.85 -27.33 1.45
C THR A 221 6.49 -26.86 1.93
N SER A 222 5.68 -27.79 2.45
CA SER A 222 4.48 -27.43 3.20
C SER A 222 4.80 -27.41 4.70
N LYS A 223 4.66 -26.21 5.29
CA LYS A 223 4.56 -25.89 6.73
C LYS A 223 5.46 -26.68 7.70
N GLN A 224 6.53 -26.03 8.19
CA GLN A 224 6.93 -26.19 9.60
C GLN A 224 7.15 -24.83 10.29
N PRO A 225 6.48 -24.58 11.44
CA PRO A 225 6.67 -23.39 12.26
C PRO A 225 7.91 -23.51 13.16
N TYR A 226 8.52 -22.35 13.46
CA TYR A 226 9.50 -22.20 14.53
C TYR A 226 8.84 -22.53 15.88
N THR A 227 9.35 -23.53 16.60
CA THR A 227 8.76 -24.09 17.82
C THR A 227 8.91 -23.14 19.01
N GLN A 228 7.79 -22.74 19.62
CA GLN A 228 7.73 -22.49 21.06
C GLN A 228 7.09 -23.70 21.78
N VAL A 229 7.63 -23.97 22.96
CA VAL A 229 7.38 -25.11 23.85
C VAL A 229 5.89 -25.29 24.15
N ARG A 230 5.37 -26.53 24.01
CA ARG A 230 3.98 -26.86 24.37
C ARG A 230 3.91 -28.07 25.30
N HIS A 231 3.26 -27.88 26.45
CA HIS A 231 2.83 -28.94 27.36
C HIS A 231 1.75 -29.83 26.71
N LYS A 232 1.84 -31.13 26.99
CA LYS A 232 0.95 -32.19 26.49
C LYS A 232 -0.38 -32.23 27.24
N HIS A 233 -1.47 -32.51 26.53
CA HIS A 233 -2.49 -33.46 27.00
C HIS A 233 -3.15 -34.19 25.81
N LYS A 234 -3.28 -35.52 25.96
CA LYS A 234 -3.92 -36.48 25.05
C LYS A 234 -5.39 -36.62 25.42
N HIS A 235 -6.26 -36.92 24.45
CA HIS A 235 -7.39 -37.83 24.68
C HIS A 235 -7.79 -38.60 23.40
N GLN A 236 -8.01 -39.90 23.58
CA GLN A 236 -8.55 -40.88 22.63
C GLN A 236 -10.09 -40.78 22.59
N ALA A 237 -10.69 -41.11 21.44
CA ALA A 237 -12.12 -41.33 21.30
C ALA A 237 -12.39 -42.80 20.98
N ASN A 238 -13.43 -43.36 21.60
CA ASN A 238 -13.95 -44.70 21.34
C ASN A 238 -15.42 -44.64 20.88
N THR A 239 -15.80 -45.68 20.17
CA THR A 239 -17.01 -45.92 19.36
C THR A 239 -18.30 -46.15 20.15
N GLN A 240 -19.47 -45.86 19.55
CA GLN A 240 -20.54 -46.84 19.20
C GLN A 240 -21.89 -46.18 18.83
N ALA A 241 -22.66 -46.90 18.01
CA ALA A 241 -23.93 -46.52 17.38
C ALA A 241 -25.18 -47.05 18.11
N ARG A 242 -26.36 -46.45 17.88
CA ARG A 242 -27.69 -47.10 17.97
C ARG A 242 -28.80 -46.32 17.24
N LYS A 243 -29.72 -47.08 16.61
CA LYS A 243 -30.92 -46.69 15.81
C LYS A 243 -32.08 -46.09 16.65
N PRO A 244 -33.09 -45.47 16.01
CA PRO A 244 -34.45 -45.38 16.57
C PRO A 244 -35.56 -46.00 15.67
N PRO A 245 -36.79 -46.20 16.19
CA PRO A 245 -37.90 -46.85 15.50
C PRO A 245 -39.01 -45.89 15.00
N THR A 246 -39.88 -46.48 14.18
CA THR A 246 -41.06 -45.99 13.45
C THR A 246 -42.31 -45.70 14.31
N THR A 247 -43.21 -44.81 13.85
CA THR A 247 -44.69 -44.99 13.82
C THR A 247 -45.42 -43.85 13.07
N SER A 248 -46.68 -44.11 12.71
CA SER A 248 -47.51 -43.55 11.64
C SER A 248 -48.58 -42.51 12.09
N ARG A 249 -49.17 -41.83 11.08
CA ARG A 249 -50.60 -41.42 10.84
C ARG A 249 -50.66 -39.97 10.31
N ASP A 250 -51.11 -39.62 9.10
CA ASP A 250 -52.33 -39.85 8.29
C ASP A 250 -53.32 -38.66 8.37
N VAL A 251 -53.92 -38.31 7.21
CA VAL A 251 -55.19 -37.56 6.97
C VAL A 251 -55.17 -36.06 6.52
N SER A 252 -55.33 -35.91 5.17
CA SER A 252 -56.23 -35.02 4.34
C SER A 252 -56.16 -33.47 4.27
N SER A 253 -55.72 -32.96 3.11
CA SER A 253 -56.38 -32.16 2.01
C SER A 253 -57.34 -30.94 2.27
N PRO A 254 -57.74 -30.11 1.25
CA PRO A 254 -57.08 -28.84 0.85
C PRO A 254 -58.05 -27.66 0.52
N ILE A 255 -57.54 -26.45 0.26
CA ILE A 255 -58.28 -25.41 -0.53
C ILE A 255 -57.32 -24.68 -1.48
N LEU A 256 -57.76 -24.57 -2.74
CA LEU A 256 -57.14 -24.02 -3.96
C LEU A 256 -57.59 -22.56 -4.22
N LEU A 257 -56.77 -21.78 -4.93
CA LEU A 257 -57.09 -20.86 -6.06
C LEU A 257 -55.87 -19.95 -6.34
N SER A 258 -55.07 -20.23 -7.39
CA SER A 258 -55.07 -19.60 -8.75
C SER A 258 -54.70 -18.09 -8.71
N ILE A 259 -53.68 -17.58 -9.43
CA ILE A 259 -53.78 -17.15 -10.85
C ILE A 259 -52.37 -16.97 -11.50
N ASN A 260 -52.23 -17.54 -12.71
CA ASN A 260 -51.44 -17.24 -13.94
C ASN A 260 -50.16 -16.37 -13.98
N GLY A 261 -49.15 -16.85 -14.73
CA GLY A 261 -48.16 -16.01 -15.42
C GLY A 261 -46.87 -16.70 -15.92
N HIS A 262 -46.90 -17.27 -17.14
CA HIS A 262 -45.79 -17.69 -18.06
C HIS A 262 -44.62 -18.60 -17.59
N PRO A 263 -44.07 -19.46 -18.49
CA PRO A 263 -43.30 -20.64 -18.10
C PRO A 263 -41.82 -20.37 -17.89
N ALA A 264 -41.32 -20.62 -16.67
CA ALA A 264 -39.89 -20.75 -16.38
C ALA A 264 -39.32 -22.04 -17.02
N PRO A 265 -38.03 -22.06 -17.42
CA PRO A 265 -37.42 -23.20 -18.07
C PRO A 265 -37.51 -24.44 -17.17
N LYS A 266 -38.02 -25.56 -17.74
CA LYS A 266 -38.07 -26.85 -17.04
C LYS A 266 -36.65 -27.35 -16.77
N MET A 267 -36.13 -27.04 -15.59
CA MET A 267 -34.94 -27.67 -15.04
C MET A 267 -35.25 -29.16 -14.86
N GLN A 268 -34.75 -30.00 -15.77
CA GLN A 268 -34.86 -31.45 -15.66
C GLN A 268 -33.88 -31.93 -14.60
N LEU A 269 -34.40 -32.54 -13.54
CA LEU A 269 -33.58 -33.23 -12.54
C LEU A 269 -32.91 -34.44 -13.21
N PRO A 270 -31.65 -34.76 -12.86
CA PRO A 270 -30.96 -35.96 -13.32
C PRO A 270 -31.81 -37.21 -13.11
N ALA A 271 -31.80 -38.12 -14.09
CA ALA A 271 -32.60 -39.34 -14.05
C ALA A 271 -32.31 -40.14 -12.77
N GLY A 272 -33.36 -40.43 -11.99
CA GLY A 272 -33.27 -41.19 -10.74
C GLY A 272 -33.64 -40.42 -9.46
N ILE A 273 -33.74 -39.09 -9.50
CA ILE A 273 -34.13 -38.29 -8.34
C ILE A 273 -35.65 -38.05 -8.35
N ASN A 274 -36.35 -38.70 -7.44
CA ASN A 274 -37.79 -38.52 -7.29
C ASN A 274 -38.10 -37.13 -6.73
N ARG A 275 -38.80 -36.33 -7.54
CA ARG A 275 -39.12 -34.92 -7.33
C ARG A 275 -39.76 -34.61 -5.97
N ARG A 276 -40.42 -35.60 -5.33
CA ARG A 276 -41.00 -35.47 -3.98
C ARG A 276 -39.95 -35.35 -2.87
N TYR A 277 -38.80 -35.98 -3.02
CA TYR A 277 -37.73 -35.91 -2.02
C TYR A 277 -36.92 -34.61 -2.12
N ALA A 278 -36.77 -34.06 -3.33
CA ALA A 278 -36.10 -32.78 -3.54
C ALA A 278 -36.88 -31.60 -2.93
N THR A 279 -38.21 -31.58 -3.04
CA THR A 279 -39.05 -30.55 -2.38
C THR A 279 -39.04 -30.68 -0.87
N PHE A 280 -39.05 -31.90 -0.33
CA PHE A 280 -38.97 -32.12 1.12
C PHE A 280 -37.63 -31.67 1.71
N ALA A 281 -36.52 -31.95 1.02
CA ALA A 281 -35.19 -31.49 1.41
C ALA A 281 -35.07 -29.96 1.38
N GLY A 282 -35.66 -29.31 0.36
CA GLY A 282 -35.72 -27.85 0.29
C GLY A 282 -36.51 -27.22 1.44
N PHE A 283 -37.69 -27.77 1.76
CA PHE A 283 -38.50 -27.28 2.88
C PHE A 283 -37.84 -27.47 4.24
N THR A 284 -37.15 -28.60 4.44
CA THR A 284 -36.41 -28.84 5.69
C THR A 284 -35.21 -27.92 5.82
N LEU A 285 -34.49 -27.61 4.75
CA LEU A 285 -33.40 -26.63 4.78
C LEU A 285 -33.90 -25.21 5.07
N ILE A 286 -35.05 -24.81 4.54
CA ILE A 286 -35.66 -23.50 4.83
C ILE A 286 -36.14 -23.42 6.29
N LEU A 287 -36.76 -24.48 6.81
CA LEU A 287 -37.19 -24.53 8.21
C LEU A 287 -35.99 -24.54 9.17
N LEU A 288 -34.90 -25.24 8.81
CA LEU A 288 -33.66 -25.22 9.60
C LEU A 288 -32.99 -23.84 9.58
N TRP A 289 -33.03 -23.16 8.43
CA TRP A 289 -32.52 -21.79 8.28
C TRP A 289 -33.34 -20.78 9.10
N LEU A 290 -34.68 -20.88 9.06
CA LEU A 290 -35.57 -20.06 9.89
C LEU A 290 -35.37 -20.34 11.39
N TRP A 291 -35.18 -21.59 11.79
CA TRP A 291 -34.92 -21.93 13.18
C TRP A 291 -33.58 -21.35 13.67
N VAL A 292 -32.50 -21.49 12.88
CA VAL A 292 -31.18 -20.90 13.22
C VAL A 292 -31.21 -19.37 13.21
N ALA A 293 -31.98 -18.75 12.31
CA ALA A 293 -32.05 -17.29 12.18
C ALA A 293 -32.83 -16.61 13.32
N PHE A 294 -33.78 -17.30 13.96
CA PHE A 294 -34.69 -16.71 14.94
C PHE A 294 -34.57 -17.27 16.37
N ASP A 295 -33.71 -18.25 16.66
CA ASP A 295 -33.55 -18.86 18.01
C ASP A 295 -32.50 -18.16 18.90
N ARG A 296 -32.30 -16.84 18.75
CA ARG A 296 -31.53 -16.02 19.71
C ARG A 296 -32.42 -14.91 20.30
N PRO A 297 -32.42 -14.69 21.63
CA PRO A 297 -33.25 -13.67 22.25
C PRO A 297 -32.65 -12.28 21.99
N TYR A 298 -33.00 -11.67 20.87
CA TYR A 298 -32.79 -10.24 20.65
C TYR A 298 -34.02 -9.46 21.12
N LYS A 299 -33.86 -8.63 22.15
CA LYS A 299 -34.84 -7.60 22.49
C LYS A 299 -34.72 -6.47 21.45
N LEU A 300 -35.62 -6.46 20.47
CA LEU A 300 -35.86 -5.29 19.62
C LEU A 300 -36.47 -4.16 20.50
N PRO A 301 -36.00 -2.91 20.39
CA PRO A 301 -36.70 -1.79 21.02
C PRO A 301 -38.09 -1.67 20.41
N ALA A 302 -39.10 -1.75 21.26
CA ALA A 302 -40.48 -1.46 20.89
C ALA A 302 -40.62 0.05 20.69
N ASN A 303 -40.57 0.50 19.44
CA ASN A 303 -41.35 1.62 18.86
C ASN A 303 -40.80 1.95 17.46
N ILE A 304 -41.35 1.29 16.44
CA ILE A 304 -41.20 1.76 15.06
C ILE A 304 -42.23 2.88 14.85
N GLY A 305 -41.83 4.11 15.13
CA GLY A 305 -42.59 5.31 14.77
C GLY A 305 -42.41 5.59 13.28
N TRP A 306 -43.39 5.22 12.46
CA TRP A 306 -43.50 5.76 11.11
C TRP A 306 -44.01 7.21 11.19
N ASN A 307 -43.11 8.18 11.07
CA ASN A 307 -43.43 9.56 10.69
C ASN A 307 -42.27 10.07 9.82
N LYS A 308 -42.48 10.14 8.51
CA LYS A 308 -42.93 11.32 7.73
C LYS A 308 -41.75 12.23 7.32
N HIS A 309 -41.50 12.21 6.01
CA HIS A 309 -40.75 13.18 5.20
C HIS A 309 -40.22 14.41 5.93
N THR A 310 -38.89 14.56 5.95
CA THR A 310 -38.22 15.82 6.30
C THR A 310 -37.21 16.20 5.23
N SER A 311 -37.57 17.27 4.51
CA SER A 311 -36.75 18.32 3.89
C SER A 311 -35.51 17.93 3.07
N VAL A 312 -35.38 18.57 1.90
CA VAL A 312 -34.12 18.70 1.13
C VAL A 312 -32.95 18.83 2.11
N GLU A 313 -32.08 17.84 2.04
CA GLU A 313 -31.03 17.60 3.00
C GLU A 313 -30.04 18.77 2.98
N THR A 314 -29.99 19.56 4.06
CA THR A 314 -29.01 20.63 4.21
C THR A 314 -27.64 19.98 4.38
N ASP A 315 -26.83 20.01 3.32
CA ASP A 315 -25.46 19.52 3.33
C ASP A 315 -24.62 20.34 4.32
N ALA A 316 -24.18 19.70 5.41
CA ALA A 316 -23.44 20.35 6.50
C ALA A 316 -22.04 20.82 6.10
N PHE A 317 -21.54 20.38 4.95
CA PHE A 317 -20.18 20.62 4.46
C PHE A 317 -20.17 21.35 3.12
N ASP A 318 -21.33 21.84 2.66
CA ASP A 318 -21.38 22.69 1.48
C ASP A 318 -20.94 24.11 1.83
N ILE A 319 -19.84 24.52 1.20
CA ILE A 319 -19.35 25.89 1.25
C ILE A 319 -19.50 26.54 -0.13
N PRO A 320 -19.80 27.85 -0.21
CA PRO A 320 -19.82 28.56 -1.47
C PRO A 320 -18.42 28.61 -2.09
N ALA A 321 -18.35 28.88 -3.38
CA ALA A 321 -17.08 29.09 -4.07
C ALA A 321 -16.24 30.16 -3.36
N VAL A 322 -14.95 29.89 -3.18
CA VAL A 322 -14.03 30.78 -2.45
C VAL A 322 -13.88 32.08 -3.23
N ASN A 323 -14.15 33.19 -2.55
CA ASN A 323 -14.02 34.54 -3.07
C ASN A 323 -13.06 35.34 -2.15
N SER A 324 -11.76 35.08 -2.29
CA SER A 324 -10.74 35.59 -1.37
C SER A 324 -9.96 36.78 -1.95
N GLN A 325 -9.90 37.87 -1.20
CA GLN A 325 -9.08 39.03 -1.55
C GLN A 325 -7.59 38.71 -1.45
N ALA A 326 -7.17 37.96 -0.43
CA ALA A 326 -5.76 37.61 -0.24
C ALA A 326 -5.20 36.78 -1.40
N ILE A 327 -6.01 35.86 -1.95
CA ILE A 327 -5.62 35.10 -3.16
C ILE A 327 -5.55 36.03 -4.38
N ARG A 328 -6.48 36.97 -4.52
CA ARG A 328 -6.45 37.98 -5.59
C ARG A 328 -5.22 38.87 -5.52
N ASP A 329 -4.78 39.25 -4.33
CA ASP A 329 -3.61 40.11 -4.12
C ASP A 329 -2.30 39.40 -4.47
N VAL A 330 -2.23 38.08 -4.31
CA VAL A 330 -1.13 37.27 -4.85
C VAL A 330 -1.21 37.24 -6.37
N CYS A 331 -2.36 36.88 -6.94
CA CYS A 331 -2.51 36.75 -8.39
C CYS A 331 -2.37 38.08 -9.16
N SER A 332 -2.73 39.21 -8.57
CA SER A 332 -2.60 40.53 -9.21
C SER A 332 -1.17 41.06 -9.25
N ARG A 333 -0.31 40.62 -8.32
CA ARG A 333 1.11 40.96 -8.27
C ARG A 333 1.99 40.01 -9.08
N THR A 334 1.50 38.80 -9.37
CA THR A 334 2.16 37.86 -10.26
C THR A 334 2.14 38.38 -11.70
N GLU A 335 3.30 38.34 -12.36
CA GLU A 335 3.39 38.50 -13.81
C GLU A 335 3.04 37.19 -14.51
N TRP A 336 2.01 37.22 -15.36
CA TRP A 336 1.44 36.04 -16.01
C TRP A 336 2.02 35.81 -17.40
N ASN A 337 2.39 34.56 -17.69
CA ASN A 337 2.83 34.10 -19.00
C ASN A 337 1.74 33.21 -19.61
N SER A 338 1.05 33.71 -20.63
CA SER A 338 -0.04 32.98 -21.29
C SER A 338 0.40 31.71 -22.01
N SER A 339 1.70 31.59 -22.32
CA SER A 339 2.29 30.41 -22.97
C SER A 339 2.88 29.42 -21.98
N LEU A 340 2.83 29.69 -20.67
CA LEU A 340 3.29 28.74 -19.64
C LEU A 340 2.10 27.97 -19.08
N VAL A 341 2.18 26.64 -19.10
CA VAL A 341 1.12 25.73 -18.66
C VAL A 341 1.69 24.71 -17.68
N PHE A 342 1.06 24.56 -16.52
CA PHE A 342 1.43 23.57 -15.51
C PHE A 342 0.45 22.40 -15.54
N THR A 343 0.98 21.17 -15.51
CA THR A 343 0.21 19.95 -15.24
C THR A 343 0.53 19.45 -13.84
N CYS A 344 -0.46 18.86 -13.19
CA CYS A 344 -0.38 18.39 -11.82
C CYS A 344 -0.89 16.97 -11.77
N ASP A 345 -0.21 16.04 -12.46
CA ASP A 345 -0.82 14.74 -12.69
C ASP A 345 -0.36 13.69 -11.66
N ASN A 346 0.74 13.96 -10.94
CA ASN A 346 1.38 12.99 -10.04
C ASN A 346 0.79 12.97 -8.61
N ASN A 347 -0.48 13.33 -8.41
CA ASN A 347 -1.08 13.37 -7.08
C ASN A 347 -1.48 11.97 -6.60
N HIS A 348 -0.69 11.38 -5.70
CA HIS A 348 -0.97 10.05 -5.14
C HIS A 348 -0.78 10.01 -3.61
N GLY A 349 -1.24 8.93 -2.98
CA GLY A 349 -1.17 8.72 -1.53
C GLY A 349 -2.54 8.88 -0.85
N GLY A 350 -2.54 8.99 0.49
CA GLY A 350 -3.77 9.20 1.26
C GLY A 350 -4.38 10.59 1.06
N ILE A 351 -5.55 10.83 1.64
CA ILE A 351 -6.32 12.09 1.49
C ILE A 351 -5.47 13.34 1.73
N GLY A 352 -4.71 13.39 2.82
CA GLY A 352 -3.85 14.55 3.13
C GLY A 352 -2.69 14.74 2.16
N HIS A 353 -2.19 13.67 1.54
CA HIS A 353 -1.11 13.71 0.54
C HIS A 353 -1.63 14.31 -0.77
N VAL A 354 -2.77 13.81 -1.24
CA VAL A 354 -3.41 14.30 -2.48
C VAL A 354 -3.82 15.78 -2.33
N ARG A 355 -4.44 16.16 -1.20
CA ARG A 355 -4.83 17.56 -0.92
C ARG A 355 -3.63 18.51 -0.98
N ASN A 356 -2.57 18.22 -0.22
CA ASN A 356 -1.39 19.09 -0.16
C ASN A 356 -0.65 19.14 -1.50
N SER A 357 -0.56 18.01 -2.21
CA SER A 357 0.07 17.94 -3.54
C SER A 357 -0.63 18.86 -4.54
N ILE A 358 -1.97 18.81 -4.62
CA ILE A 358 -2.75 19.65 -5.52
C ILE A 358 -2.60 21.13 -5.14
N LEU A 359 -2.73 21.47 -3.85
CA LEU A 359 -2.65 22.86 -3.40
C LEU A 359 -1.27 23.46 -3.61
N ASN A 360 -0.20 22.70 -3.38
CA ASN A 360 1.16 23.12 -3.72
C ASN A 360 1.30 23.36 -5.22
N CYS A 361 0.75 22.47 -6.06
CA CYS A 361 0.81 22.65 -7.50
C CYS A 361 0.12 23.95 -7.96
N VAL A 362 -1.08 24.22 -7.41
CA VAL A 362 -1.79 25.50 -7.63
C VAL A 362 -0.92 26.68 -7.19
N ARG A 363 -0.28 26.60 -6.02
CA ARG A 363 0.53 27.70 -5.50
C ARG A 363 1.81 27.94 -6.31
N TYR A 364 2.49 26.90 -6.78
CA TYR A 364 3.64 27.03 -7.67
C TYR A 364 3.23 27.57 -9.05
N ALA A 365 2.11 27.13 -9.61
CA ALA A 365 1.57 27.70 -10.85
C ALA A 365 1.25 29.19 -10.69
N MET A 366 0.67 29.60 -9.56
CA MET A 366 0.47 31.02 -9.22
C MET A 366 1.79 31.78 -9.03
N SER A 367 2.84 31.15 -8.50
CA SER A 367 4.17 31.76 -8.35
C SER A 367 4.84 31.98 -9.71
N ALA A 368 4.71 31.00 -10.60
CA ALA A 368 5.21 31.04 -11.97
C ALA A 368 4.36 31.95 -12.90
N GLY A 369 3.12 32.26 -12.54
CA GLY A 369 2.19 32.97 -13.43
C GLY A 369 1.75 32.11 -14.61
N ALA A 370 1.56 30.82 -14.37
CA ALA A 370 1.23 29.81 -15.37
C ALA A 370 -0.27 29.51 -15.42
N SER A 371 -0.76 29.10 -16.59
CA SER A 371 -2.04 28.41 -16.72
C SER A 371 -1.98 27.05 -15.99
N LEU A 372 -3.12 26.56 -15.52
CA LEU A 372 -3.21 25.30 -14.77
C LEU A 372 -4.12 24.30 -15.48
N VAL A 373 -3.59 23.12 -15.79
CA VAL A 373 -4.42 21.98 -16.20
C VAL A 373 -5.13 21.41 -14.97
N LEU A 374 -6.41 21.05 -15.11
CA LEU A 374 -7.16 20.42 -14.02
C LEU A 374 -6.38 19.22 -13.46
N PRO A 375 -6.07 19.21 -12.15
CA PRO A 375 -5.24 18.17 -11.57
C PRO A 375 -5.84 16.78 -11.71
N ILE A 376 -4.95 15.80 -11.81
CA ILE A 376 -5.28 14.39 -11.93
C ILE A 376 -4.78 13.65 -10.70
N ILE A 377 -5.56 12.70 -10.21
CA ILE A 377 -5.26 11.85 -9.05
C ILE A 377 -4.86 10.47 -9.55
N ALA A 378 -3.66 10.03 -9.18
CA ALA A 378 -3.21 8.66 -9.38
C ALA A 378 -3.79 7.77 -8.26
N LEU A 379 -4.58 6.78 -8.65
CA LEU A 379 -5.23 5.85 -7.72
C LEU A 379 -4.21 4.90 -7.12
N ARG A 380 -4.42 4.56 -5.84
CA ARG A 380 -3.57 3.62 -5.10
C ARG A 380 -3.80 2.16 -5.51
N ASP A 381 -4.96 1.88 -6.11
CA ASP A 381 -5.48 0.53 -6.38
C ASP A 381 -5.27 0.09 -7.85
N MET A 382 -4.36 0.72 -8.58
CA MET A 382 -4.15 0.43 -10.00
C MET A 382 -2.81 -0.28 -10.20
N GLU A 383 -2.89 -1.52 -10.67
CA GLU A 383 -1.76 -2.21 -11.31
C GLU A 383 -1.29 -1.36 -12.49
N GLU A 384 0.02 -1.13 -12.59
CA GLU A 384 0.60 -0.44 -13.75
C GLU A 384 0.15 -1.15 -15.05
N PRO A 385 -0.20 -0.40 -16.10
CA PRO A 385 -0.57 -1.01 -17.37
C PRO A 385 0.55 -1.84 -17.98
N GLU A 386 0.12 -2.89 -18.67
CA GLU A 386 0.97 -3.94 -19.23
C GLU A 386 1.76 -3.55 -20.50
N GLU A 387 1.61 -2.34 -21.03
CA GLU A 387 2.25 -1.91 -22.28
C GLU A 387 2.69 -0.44 -22.23
N MET A 388 3.97 -0.22 -21.93
CA MET A 388 4.69 0.99 -22.34
C MET A 388 5.80 0.52 -23.27
N VAL A 389 5.57 0.72 -24.57
CA VAL A 389 6.53 0.50 -25.65
C VAL A 389 7.80 1.28 -25.34
N GLU A 390 8.97 0.71 -25.66
CA GLU A 390 10.28 1.36 -25.56
C GLU A 390 10.22 2.76 -26.20
N LEU A 391 10.06 3.77 -25.36
CA LEU A 391 10.15 5.18 -25.68
C LEU A 391 11.30 5.74 -24.84
N ASP A 392 11.94 6.78 -25.35
CA ASP A 392 13.07 7.48 -24.70
C ASP A 392 12.77 7.82 -23.22
N ASP A 393 13.79 7.92 -22.37
CA ASP A 393 13.61 8.04 -20.90
C ASP A 393 12.66 9.20 -20.50
N ASP A 394 12.72 10.34 -21.19
CA ASP A 394 11.82 11.49 -20.97
C ASP A 394 10.36 11.19 -21.37
N MET A 395 10.15 10.33 -22.37
CA MET A 395 8.85 9.94 -22.90
C MET A 395 8.17 8.86 -22.06
N MET A 396 8.96 7.98 -21.45
CA MET A 396 8.48 6.97 -20.52
C MET A 396 7.95 7.60 -19.22
N GLU A 397 8.61 8.66 -18.74
CA GLU A 397 8.13 9.53 -17.64
C GLU A 397 6.79 10.21 -18.01
N LEU A 398 6.66 10.76 -19.22
CA LEU A 398 5.44 11.44 -19.71
C LEU A 398 4.25 10.49 -19.91
N GLY A 399 4.47 9.28 -20.43
CA GLY A 399 3.43 8.27 -20.61
C GLY A 399 2.94 7.66 -19.28
N LYS A 400 3.84 7.49 -18.28
CA LYS A 400 3.43 7.15 -16.90
C LYS A 400 2.60 8.27 -16.25
N ARG A 401 2.78 9.52 -16.70
CA ARG A 401 2.06 10.71 -16.22
C ARG A 401 0.61 10.84 -16.76
N HIS A 402 0.23 10.12 -17.82
CA HIS A 402 -1.16 10.11 -18.34
C HIS A 402 -1.73 8.69 -18.42
N GLY A 403 -1.02 7.71 -17.84
CA GLY A 403 -1.34 6.30 -17.93
C GLY A 403 -2.59 5.86 -17.15
N PRO A 404 -3.11 4.66 -17.45
CA PRO A 404 -4.26 4.08 -16.76
C PRO A 404 -4.04 3.99 -15.25
N GLY A 405 -5.13 4.25 -14.54
CA GLY A 405 -5.17 4.35 -13.08
C GLY A 405 -5.11 5.76 -12.54
N ARG A 406 -5.05 6.73 -13.43
CA ARG A 406 -5.33 8.13 -13.13
C ARG A 406 -6.82 8.45 -13.25
N ARG A 407 -7.32 9.35 -12.43
CA ARG A 407 -8.70 9.88 -12.44
C ARG A 407 -8.65 11.39 -12.33
N SER A 408 -9.63 12.07 -12.91
CA SER A 408 -9.78 13.50 -12.71
C SER A 408 -10.03 13.80 -11.21
N MET A 409 -9.81 15.06 -10.81
CA MET A 409 -9.96 15.49 -9.42
C MET A 409 -11.35 15.22 -8.83
N ASP A 410 -12.38 15.02 -9.65
CA ASP A 410 -13.73 14.60 -9.26
C ASP A 410 -13.78 13.26 -8.51
N TYR A 411 -12.69 12.48 -8.57
CA TYR A 411 -12.53 11.29 -7.74
C TYR A 411 -12.59 11.58 -6.23
N MET A 412 -12.10 12.75 -5.77
CA MET A 412 -12.13 13.16 -4.36
C MET A 412 -12.81 14.51 -4.13
N PHE A 413 -12.79 15.42 -5.10
CA PHE A 413 -13.12 16.82 -4.93
C PHE A 413 -14.26 17.28 -5.84
N ASP A 414 -14.87 18.40 -5.49
CA ASP A 414 -15.89 19.09 -6.27
C ASP A 414 -15.19 20.00 -7.30
N THR A 415 -15.10 19.53 -8.56
CA THR A 415 -14.42 20.23 -9.65
C THR A 415 -15.06 21.58 -9.95
N ASP A 416 -16.40 21.68 -9.88
CA ASP A 416 -17.11 22.91 -10.16
C ASP A 416 -16.81 23.97 -9.09
N HIS A 417 -16.79 23.57 -7.82
CA HIS A 417 -16.35 24.43 -6.73
C HIS A 417 -14.91 24.91 -6.93
N PHE A 418 -13.98 24.02 -7.27
CA PHE A 418 -12.58 24.38 -7.50
C PHE A 418 -12.42 25.41 -8.62
N VAL A 419 -13.04 25.16 -9.78
CA VAL A 419 -12.99 26.06 -10.94
C VAL A 419 -13.66 27.40 -10.64
N ALA A 420 -14.83 27.40 -10.01
CA ALA A 420 -15.53 28.63 -9.64
C ALA A 420 -14.72 29.46 -8.63
N SER A 421 -14.11 28.79 -7.65
CA SER A 421 -13.27 29.43 -6.62
C SER A 421 -12.04 30.08 -7.22
N LEU A 422 -11.33 29.40 -8.14
CA LEU A 422 -10.18 29.97 -8.83
C LEU A 422 -10.57 31.11 -9.76
N LYS A 423 -11.70 31.03 -10.47
CA LYS A 423 -12.19 32.15 -11.28
C LYS A 423 -12.49 33.40 -10.45
N LEU A 424 -13.04 33.24 -9.25
CA LEU A 424 -13.37 34.35 -8.36
C LEU A 424 -12.13 34.92 -7.62
N SER A 425 -11.22 34.04 -7.22
CA SER A 425 -10.08 34.38 -6.36
C SER A 425 -8.78 34.63 -7.12
N CYS A 426 -8.62 34.10 -8.34
CA CYS A 426 -7.43 34.25 -9.18
C CYS A 426 -7.82 34.27 -10.68
N PRO A 427 -8.57 35.28 -11.14
CA PRO A 427 -9.12 35.33 -12.50
C PRO A 427 -8.06 35.32 -13.61
N GLN A 428 -6.82 35.72 -13.29
CA GLN A 428 -5.69 35.71 -14.22
C GLN A 428 -5.21 34.29 -14.55
N MET A 429 -5.43 33.31 -13.66
CA MET A 429 -5.05 31.92 -13.91
C MET A 429 -6.04 31.25 -14.85
N LYS A 430 -5.58 30.98 -16.07
CA LYS A 430 -6.36 30.22 -17.05
C LYS A 430 -6.39 28.75 -16.65
N ILE A 431 -7.60 28.21 -16.48
CA ILE A 431 -7.81 26.78 -16.21
C ILE A 431 -8.02 26.04 -17.53
N VAL A 432 -7.19 25.04 -17.77
CA VAL A 432 -7.26 24.13 -18.92
C VAL A 432 -7.95 22.84 -18.46
N LYS A 433 -9.10 22.51 -19.05
CA LYS A 433 -9.91 21.35 -18.60
C LYS A 433 -9.22 20.02 -18.86
N HIS A 434 -8.67 19.87 -20.07
CA HIS A 434 -8.00 18.68 -20.54
C HIS A 434 -6.83 19.12 -21.40
N MET A 435 -5.72 18.40 -21.28
CA MET A 435 -4.56 18.57 -22.14
C MET A 435 -4.37 17.27 -22.91
N GLU A 436 -4.25 17.36 -24.23
CA GLU A 436 -3.95 16.21 -25.06
C GLU A 436 -2.54 15.69 -24.73
N ALA A 437 -2.37 14.36 -24.71
CA ALA A 437 -1.07 13.73 -24.56
C ALA A 437 -0.30 13.83 -25.89
N PHE A 438 0.14 15.03 -26.26
CA PHE A 438 1.05 15.22 -27.39
C PHE A 438 2.45 15.56 -26.91
N TYR A 439 3.42 15.17 -27.74
CA TYR A 439 4.82 15.51 -27.57
C TYR A 439 5.03 16.99 -27.93
N SER A 440 5.58 17.77 -26.99
CA SER A 440 6.15 19.08 -27.29
C SER A 440 7.60 19.09 -26.83
N GLU A 441 8.48 19.63 -27.66
CA GLU A 441 9.89 19.80 -27.32
C GLU A 441 10.09 20.80 -26.16
N ARG A 442 9.06 21.56 -25.79
CA ARG A 442 9.03 22.51 -24.66
C ARG A 442 8.34 21.97 -23.40
N ARG A 443 8.06 20.66 -23.35
CA ARG A 443 7.51 19.99 -22.16
C ARG A 443 8.63 19.46 -21.26
N ARG A 444 8.61 19.78 -19.96
CA ARG A 444 9.65 19.35 -18.99
C ARG A 444 9.05 18.97 -17.64
N ALA A 445 9.59 17.94 -17.02
CA ALA A 445 9.34 17.60 -15.63
C ALA A 445 10.09 18.56 -14.68
N LEU A 446 9.43 18.98 -13.60
CA LEU A 446 10.08 19.78 -12.56
C LEU A 446 9.63 19.32 -11.17
N ARG A 447 10.59 18.91 -10.35
CA ARG A 447 10.43 18.83 -8.90
C ARG A 447 10.64 20.22 -8.29
N PRO A 448 9.61 20.91 -7.78
CA PRO A 448 9.71 22.34 -7.41
C PRO A 448 10.86 22.64 -6.46
N GLU A 449 11.07 21.75 -5.50
CA GLU A 449 12.05 21.94 -4.44
C GLU A 449 13.48 21.60 -4.85
N SER A 450 13.69 21.04 -6.04
CA SER A 450 15.04 20.82 -6.58
C SER A 450 15.77 22.11 -6.94
N LEU A 451 15.04 23.23 -7.03
CA LEU A 451 15.59 24.54 -7.37
C LEU A 451 16.22 25.26 -6.18
N VAL A 452 15.96 24.81 -4.95
CA VAL A 452 16.41 25.47 -3.72
C VAL A 452 17.45 24.62 -3.00
N MET A 453 18.42 25.26 -2.35
CA MET A 453 19.52 24.54 -1.66
C MET A 453 19.13 24.06 -0.26
N ASN A 454 18.35 24.87 0.47
CA ASN A 454 17.99 24.61 1.87
C ASN A 454 16.49 24.34 2.01
N MET A 455 16.17 23.21 2.65
CA MET A 455 14.80 22.81 2.96
C MET A 455 14.72 22.29 4.39
N PRO A 456 14.46 23.17 5.38
CA PRO A 456 14.12 22.74 6.72
C PRO A 456 12.76 22.00 6.73
N THR A 457 12.46 21.36 7.86
CA THR A 457 11.19 20.65 8.06
C THR A 457 9.95 21.55 7.98
N SER A 458 10.14 22.87 8.12
CA SER A 458 9.13 23.92 7.98
C SER A 458 8.90 24.41 6.55
N GLY A 459 9.53 23.79 5.54
CA GLY A 459 9.42 24.16 4.13
C GLY A 459 10.54 25.06 3.62
N ILE A 460 10.44 25.50 2.37
CA ILE A 460 11.40 26.38 1.70
C ILE A 460 11.59 27.67 2.51
N GLU A 461 12.83 28.04 2.79
CA GLU A 461 13.15 29.21 3.62
C GLU A 461 12.83 30.55 2.93
N HIS A 462 13.12 30.64 1.63
CA HIS A 462 12.91 31.82 0.79
C HIS A 462 11.98 31.52 -0.41
N PRO A 463 10.68 31.26 -0.17
CA PRO A 463 9.73 30.92 -1.24
C PRO A 463 9.56 32.04 -2.28
N GLU A 464 9.83 33.29 -1.91
CA GLU A 464 9.82 34.46 -2.80
C GLU A 464 10.89 34.40 -3.91
N GLU A 465 12.03 33.74 -3.64
CA GLU A 465 13.12 33.60 -4.61
C GLU A 465 12.83 32.50 -5.65
N TRP A 466 11.91 31.58 -5.34
CA TRP A 466 11.61 30.42 -6.19
C TRP A 466 11.24 30.80 -7.61
N ARG A 467 10.51 31.92 -7.81
CA ARG A 467 10.14 32.38 -9.16
C ARG A 467 11.38 32.69 -10.00
N GLY A 468 12.37 33.40 -9.45
CA GLY A 468 13.60 33.73 -10.17
C GLY A 468 14.34 32.46 -10.60
N LEU A 469 14.55 31.56 -9.63
CA LEU A 469 15.19 30.26 -9.85
C LEU A 469 14.46 29.40 -10.89
N PHE A 470 13.12 29.44 -10.89
CA PHE A 470 12.31 28.75 -11.87
C PHE A 470 12.53 29.30 -13.28
N TYR A 471 12.55 30.62 -13.47
CA TYR A 471 12.77 31.19 -14.79
C TYR A 471 14.21 31.01 -15.29
N ASP A 472 15.20 31.04 -14.40
CA ASP A 472 16.59 30.68 -14.74
C ASP A 472 16.65 29.22 -15.24
N TRP A 473 15.97 28.31 -14.54
CA TRP A 473 15.86 26.91 -14.95
C TRP A 473 15.12 26.73 -16.29
N VAL A 474 14.04 27.49 -16.53
CA VAL A 474 13.33 27.47 -17.82
C VAL A 474 14.24 27.96 -18.95
N GLU A 475 15.01 29.02 -18.73
CA GLU A 475 15.96 29.52 -19.72
C GLU A 475 17.03 28.46 -20.03
N GLU A 476 17.63 27.84 -19.01
CA GLU A 476 18.62 26.78 -19.19
C GLU A 476 18.07 25.57 -19.95
N ARG A 477 16.81 25.16 -19.68
CA ARG A 477 16.26 23.87 -20.15
C ARG A 477 15.35 23.97 -21.39
N VAL A 478 14.92 25.18 -21.77
CA VAL A 478 13.89 25.41 -22.80
C VAL A 478 14.29 26.49 -23.83
N ALA A 479 15.42 27.20 -23.67
CA ALA A 479 15.81 28.30 -24.57
C ALA A 479 16.15 27.91 -26.02
N THR A 480 16.45 26.64 -26.30
CA THR A 480 16.86 26.18 -27.65
C THR A 480 15.71 25.86 -28.59
N THR A 481 14.46 25.92 -28.13
CA THR A 481 13.26 25.46 -28.86
C THR A 481 12.45 26.65 -29.43
N PRO A 482 11.75 26.53 -30.57
CA PRO A 482 11.04 27.64 -31.20
C PRO A 482 10.05 28.36 -30.27
N LYS A 483 10.06 29.70 -30.27
CA LYS A 483 9.23 30.58 -29.39
C LYS A 483 7.71 30.48 -29.61
N THR A 484 7.26 29.72 -30.60
CA THR A 484 5.85 29.64 -31.02
C THR A 484 5.05 28.57 -30.29
N GLU A 485 5.68 27.66 -29.55
CA GLU A 485 5.01 26.62 -28.76
C GLU A 485 4.84 27.03 -27.28
N ASP A 486 3.78 26.54 -26.64
CA ASP A 486 3.58 26.69 -25.20
C ASP A 486 4.64 25.89 -24.41
N ILE A 487 5.11 26.43 -23.28
CA ILE A 487 5.98 25.77 -22.32
C ILE A 487 5.11 24.97 -21.37
N ILE A 488 5.34 23.66 -21.29
CA ILE A 488 4.55 22.76 -20.45
C ILE A 488 5.43 22.25 -19.32
N ILE A 489 5.07 22.56 -18.08
CA ILE A 489 5.80 22.09 -16.90
C ILE A 489 4.96 21.02 -16.20
N ASP A 490 5.47 19.80 -16.20
CA ASP A 490 4.88 18.69 -15.47
C ASP A 490 5.43 18.71 -14.04
N LEU A 491 4.66 19.30 -13.14
CA LEU A 491 5.08 19.46 -11.76
C LEU A 491 5.04 18.11 -11.03
N GLU A 492 6.19 17.71 -10.50
CA GLU A 492 6.26 16.52 -9.66
C GLU A 492 5.63 16.77 -8.29
N GLN A 493 5.31 15.68 -7.61
CA GLN A 493 4.62 15.74 -6.34
C GLN A 493 5.48 16.44 -5.27
N SER A 494 4.95 17.54 -4.75
CA SER A 494 5.50 18.27 -3.59
C SER A 494 4.51 18.19 -2.44
N PHE A 495 4.96 17.76 -1.25
CA PHE A 495 4.08 17.54 -0.10
C PHE A 495 4.14 18.66 0.95
N LEU A 496 5.19 18.67 1.77
CA LEU A 496 5.34 19.55 2.94
C LEU A 496 6.50 20.52 2.73
N GLN A 497 6.61 21.06 1.52
CA GLN A 497 7.74 21.90 1.11
C GLN A 497 7.36 23.37 0.98
N TYR A 498 6.13 23.71 0.61
CA TYR A 498 5.75 25.12 0.51
C TYR A 498 5.29 25.64 1.89
N PRO A 499 5.94 26.67 2.46
CA PRO A 499 5.55 27.22 3.76
C PRO A 499 4.26 28.03 3.63
N THR A 500 3.11 27.48 4.04
CA THR A 500 1.78 28.10 3.78
C THR A 500 1.63 29.48 4.41
N HIS A 501 2.29 29.71 5.54
CA HIS A 501 2.28 30.98 6.27
C HIS A 501 3.01 32.12 5.56
N SER A 502 3.88 31.82 4.58
CA SER A 502 4.62 32.84 3.81
C SER A 502 3.69 33.77 3.01
N ASP A 503 2.51 33.29 2.64
CA ASP A 503 1.48 34.06 1.94
C ASP A 503 0.55 34.85 2.91
N GLY A 504 0.77 34.72 4.21
CA GLY A 504 -0.03 35.35 5.26
C GLY A 504 -1.27 34.56 5.65
N ALA A 505 -1.73 34.78 6.89
CA ALA A 505 -2.85 34.05 7.49
C ALA A 505 -4.17 34.14 6.68
N PRO A 506 -4.57 35.30 6.11
CA PRO A 506 -5.78 35.38 5.30
C PRO A 506 -5.73 34.53 4.03
N PHE A 507 -4.55 34.38 3.42
CA PHE A 507 -4.35 33.51 2.27
C PHE A 507 -4.48 32.05 2.70
N ALA A 508 -3.69 31.63 3.70
CA ALA A 508 -3.69 30.26 4.22
C ALA A 508 -5.09 29.81 4.68
N HIS A 509 -5.86 30.70 5.29
CA HIS A 509 -7.23 30.44 5.72
C HIS A 509 -8.17 30.12 4.54
N ALA A 510 -8.06 30.85 3.43
CA ALA A 510 -8.94 30.68 2.27
C ALA A 510 -8.48 29.56 1.33
N PHE A 511 -7.17 29.36 1.19
CA PHE A 511 -6.58 28.58 0.10
C PHE A 511 -6.90 27.08 0.18
N GLY A 512 -6.87 26.48 1.37
CA GLY A 512 -7.23 25.05 1.54
C GLY A 512 -8.70 24.74 1.23
N SER A 513 -9.56 25.77 1.25
CA SER A 513 -10.99 25.67 0.90
C SER A 513 -11.25 25.65 -0.61
N LEU A 514 -10.21 25.84 -1.45
CA LEU A 514 -10.31 25.59 -2.89
C LEU A 514 -10.67 24.12 -3.18
N LEU A 515 -10.24 23.20 -2.31
CA LEU A 515 -10.55 21.76 -2.42
C LEU A 515 -11.70 21.36 -1.49
N LYS A 516 -12.93 21.56 -1.96
CA LYS A 516 -14.14 20.98 -1.35
C LYS A 516 -14.29 19.53 -1.79
N PHE A 517 -14.66 18.62 -0.87
CA PHE A 517 -14.88 17.21 -1.23
C PHE A 517 -16.14 17.02 -2.08
N ARG A 518 -16.17 15.93 -2.84
CA ARG A 518 -17.28 15.56 -3.72
C ARG A 518 -18.65 15.50 -2.99
N PRO A 519 -19.75 15.92 -3.65
CA PRO A 519 -21.04 16.20 -3.00
C PRO A 519 -21.73 14.97 -2.39
N ASP A 520 -21.62 13.80 -3.01
CA ASP A 520 -22.17 12.55 -2.50
C ASP A 520 -21.52 12.12 -1.17
N VAL A 521 -20.20 12.26 -1.05
CA VAL A 521 -19.49 12.03 0.22
C VAL A 521 -19.93 13.03 1.31
N ARG A 522 -20.10 14.30 0.96
CA ARG A 522 -20.58 15.34 1.90
C ARG A 522 -21.99 15.06 2.40
N ARG A 523 -22.88 14.62 1.50
CA ARG A 523 -24.21 14.14 1.83
C ARG A 523 -24.14 12.93 2.77
N LEU A 524 -23.36 11.90 2.45
CA LEU A 524 -23.22 10.70 3.30
C LEU A 524 -22.63 11.04 4.69
N ALA A 525 -21.70 11.98 4.78
CA ALA A 525 -21.19 12.45 6.07
C ALA A 525 -22.26 13.19 6.88
N THR A 526 -23.05 14.05 6.23
CA THR A 526 -24.20 14.73 6.84
C THR A 526 -25.22 13.72 7.37
N LYS A 527 -25.55 12.69 6.59
CA LYS A 527 -26.42 11.59 7.01
C LYS A 527 -25.84 10.80 8.16
N THR A 528 -24.55 10.49 8.11
CA THR A 528 -23.86 9.76 9.18
C THR A 528 -23.97 10.51 10.51
N LEU A 529 -23.81 11.84 10.51
CA LEU A 529 -23.97 12.67 11.71
C LEU A 529 -25.41 12.71 12.22
N LYS A 530 -26.41 12.74 11.32
CA LYS A 530 -27.83 12.67 11.70
C LYS A 530 -28.18 11.33 12.32
N GLU A 531 -27.81 10.23 11.67
CA GLU A 531 -28.03 8.88 12.20
C GLU A 531 -27.27 8.67 13.53
N LEU A 532 -26.06 9.23 13.67
CA LEU A 532 -25.34 9.23 14.94
C LEU A 532 -26.13 9.98 16.02
N ALA A 533 -26.64 11.16 15.70
CA ALA A 533 -27.39 11.96 16.66
C ALA A 533 -28.73 11.31 17.04
N ASP A 534 -29.46 10.76 16.08
CA ASP A 534 -30.72 10.07 16.32
C ASP A 534 -30.53 8.78 17.12
N TRP A 535 -29.46 8.03 16.84
CA TRP A 535 -29.16 6.78 17.55
C TRP A 535 -28.83 7.01 19.03
N TYR A 536 -28.10 8.09 19.32
CA TYR A 536 -27.56 8.36 20.66
C TYR A 536 -28.21 9.54 21.38
N ASP A 537 -29.28 10.12 20.82
CA ASP A 537 -29.99 11.29 21.36
C ASP A 537 -29.07 12.51 21.58
N ILE A 538 -28.20 12.78 20.61
CA ILE A 538 -27.25 13.91 20.66
C ILE A 538 -27.94 15.18 20.13
N PRO A 539 -27.78 16.34 20.80
CA PRO A 539 -28.27 17.61 20.28
C PRO A 539 -27.51 18.02 19.00
N LEU A 540 -28.18 17.95 17.86
CA LEU A 540 -27.54 18.19 16.56
C LEU A 540 -27.66 19.65 16.10
N ASN A 541 -26.53 20.36 16.08
CA ASN A 541 -26.38 21.64 15.39
C ASN A 541 -25.27 21.55 14.33
N LEU A 542 -25.62 21.13 13.11
CA LEU A 542 -24.66 20.92 12.02
C LEU A 542 -23.94 22.21 11.57
N SER A 543 -24.49 23.39 11.86
CA SER A 543 -23.83 24.67 11.61
C SER A 543 -22.66 24.93 12.55
N ALA A 544 -22.60 24.28 13.71
CA ALA A 544 -21.48 24.41 14.62
C ALA A 544 -20.22 23.71 14.05
N PRO A 545 -19.02 24.28 14.22
CA PRO A 545 -17.78 23.63 13.83
C PRO A 545 -17.51 22.38 14.67
N ILE A 546 -17.86 22.43 15.96
CA ILE A 546 -17.70 21.34 16.93
C ILE A 546 -19.06 21.08 17.60
N LEU A 547 -19.52 19.83 17.59
CA LEU A 547 -20.73 19.42 18.29
C LEU A 547 -20.41 19.21 19.77
N LYS A 548 -21.01 19.99 20.66
CA LYS A 548 -20.84 19.85 22.11
C LYS A 548 -21.85 18.86 22.69
N GLN A 549 -21.50 18.23 23.82
CA GLN A 549 -22.30 17.18 24.45
C GLN A 549 -22.62 16.02 23.48
N SER A 550 -21.60 15.59 22.73
CA SER A 550 -21.79 14.69 21.59
C SER A 550 -20.97 13.40 21.69
N PHE A 551 -19.90 13.29 20.92
CA PHE A 551 -19.11 12.07 20.75
C PHE A 551 -17.62 12.38 20.64
N PHE A 552 -16.83 11.38 21.01
CA PHE A 552 -15.39 11.36 20.81
C PHE A 552 -15.08 10.78 19.43
N GLY A 553 -14.35 11.53 18.60
CA GLY A 553 -13.90 11.08 17.29
C GLY A 553 -12.49 10.48 17.36
N ALA A 554 -12.27 9.29 16.84
CA ALA A 554 -10.95 8.68 16.81
C ALA A 554 -10.57 8.21 15.40
N HIS A 555 -9.33 8.51 14.98
CA HIS A 555 -8.74 7.94 13.78
C HIS A 555 -7.74 6.84 14.14
N LEU A 556 -8.15 5.59 13.93
CA LEU A 556 -7.35 4.40 14.18
C LEU A 556 -6.63 3.98 12.90
N LYS A 557 -5.35 4.34 12.84
CA LYS A 557 -4.47 4.00 11.74
C LYS A 557 -3.70 2.73 12.08
N THR A 558 -4.27 1.60 11.68
CA THR A 558 -3.67 0.28 11.86
C THR A 558 -3.56 -0.39 10.50
N THR A 559 -2.35 -0.53 10.00
CA THR A 559 -2.06 -1.46 8.89
C THR A 559 -2.22 -2.89 9.42
N GLU A 560 -2.81 -3.79 8.62
CA GLU A 560 -2.76 -5.24 8.95
C GLU A 560 -1.33 -5.80 8.87
N ASP A 561 -0.41 -5.01 8.34
CA ASP A 561 1.02 -5.21 8.46
C ASP A 561 1.50 -4.78 9.83
N GLU A 562 1.73 -5.77 10.69
CA GLU A 562 2.71 -5.73 11.76
C GLU A 562 4.10 -5.45 11.17
N GLU A 563 4.36 -4.22 10.71
CA GLU A 563 5.72 -3.76 10.42
C GLU A 563 6.37 -3.23 11.71
N PRO A 564 7.49 -3.80 12.17
CA PRO A 564 8.35 -3.17 13.19
C PRO A 564 9.15 -1.99 12.62
N GLN A 565 8.91 -1.57 11.38
CA GLN A 565 9.69 -0.54 10.69
C GLN A 565 9.52 0.85 11.30
N TYR A 566 8.39 1.15 11.94
CA TYR A 566 8.23 2.41 12.67
C TYR A 566 8.86 2.40 14.07
N GLY A 567 9.09 1.22 14.66
CA GLY A 567 9.56 1.05 16.03
C GLY A 567 11.06 1.28 16.25
N LYS A 568 11.89 1.30 15.19
CA LYS A 568 13.37 1.42 15.34
C LYS A 568 13.97 2.76 14.93
N ARG A 569 13.26 3.61 14.18
CA ARG A 569 13.80 4.93 13.84
C ARG A 569 13.43 6.01 14.88
N HIS A 570 12.41 5.80 15.74
CA HIS A 570 11.76 6.92 16.40
C HIS A 570 11.12 6.59 17.77
N VAL A 571 11.82 6.92 18.85
CA VAL A 571 11.44 6.62 20.25
C VAL A 571 10.07 7.21 20.64
N ALA A 572 9.73 8.43 20.17
CA ALA A 572 8.49 9.12 20.55
C ALA A 572 7.21 8.56 19.89
N ALA A 573 7.31 7.92 18.72
CA ALA A 573 6.14 7.40 17.99
C ALA A 573 5.84 5.93 18.31
N ALA A 574 6.83 5.18 18.82
CA ALA A 574 6.78 3.73 18.96
C ALA A 574 5.58 3.16 19.74
N PRO A 575 5.05 3.80 20.81
CA PRO A 575 3.86 3.27 21.47
C PRO A 575 2.61 3.35 20.58
N TYR A 576 2.51 4.41 19.78
CA TYR A 576 1.30 4.74 19.01
C TYR A 576 1.34 4.27 17.56
N THR A 577 2.41 3.59 17.13
CA THR A 577 2.51 2.98 15.79
C THR A 577 1.73 1.68 15.67
N HIS A 578 1.27 1.12 16.80
CA HIS A 578 0.55 -0.15 16.84
C HIS A 578 -0.86 0.02 17.42
N TYR A 579 -1.74 -0.92 17.06
CA TYR A 579 -3.11 -0.97 17.54
C TYR A 579 -3.23 -0.78 19.06
N ALA A 580 -2.41 -1.49 19.84
CA ALA A 580 -2.55 -1.51 21.30
C ALA A 580 -2.38 -0.13 21.93
N GLY A 581 -1.33 0.62 21.56
CA GLY A 581 -1.10 1.94 22.13
C GLY A 581 -2.12 2.98 21.64
N GLN A 582 -2.59 2.90 20.39
CA GLN A 582 -3.68 3.75 19.91
C GLN A 582 -4.99 3.46 20.65
N ALA A 583 -5.39 2.18 20.73
CA ALA A 583 -6.64 1.77 21.37
C ALA A 583 -6.70 2.17 22.84
N THR A 584 -5.64 1.87 23.62
CA THR A 584 -5.56 2.29 25.03
C THR A 584 -5.64 3.81 25.17
N ALA A 585 -4.84 4.56 24.41
CA ALA A 585 -4.83 6.02 24.51
C ALA A 585 -6.18 6.65 24.16
N TYR A 586 -6.86 6.14 23.13
CA TYR A 586 -8.15 6.69 22.71
C TYR A 586 -9.27 6.38 23.71
N LEU A 587 -9.28 5.17 24.28
CA LEU A 587 -10.28 4.78 25.28
C LEU A 587 -10.07 5.51 26.61
N GLU A 588 -8.83 5.64 27.08
CA GLU A 588 -8.50 6.41 28.27
C GLU A 588 -8.86 7.89 28.08
N HIS A 589 -8.58 8.46 26.91
CA HIS A 589 -8.93 9.84 26.60
C HIS A 589 -10.45 10.05 26.58
N ALA A 590 -11.19 9.23 25.82
CA ALA A 590 -12.65 9.32 25.76
C ALA A 590 -13.30 9.16 27.15
N SER A 591 -12.77 8.26 27.98
CA SER A 591 -13.22 8.06 29.36
C SER A 591 -12.93 9.28 30.24
N ALA A 592 -11.72 9.85 30.15
CA ALA A 592 -11.33 11.05 30.90
C ALA A 592 -12.16 12.28 30.49
N SER A 593 -12.53 12.39 29.22
CA SER A 593 -13.39 13.43 28.67
C SER A 593 -14.89 13.18 28.94
N GLN A 594 -15.24 12.06 29.59
CA GLN A 594 -16.60 11.67 29.93
C GLN A 594 -17.53 11.57 28.71
N LEU A 595 -16.98 11.15 27.57
CA LEU A 595 -17.72 10.96 26.32
C LEU A 595 -18.02 9.47 26.13
N PRO A 596 -19.27 9.01 26.37
CA PRO A 596 -19.62 7.59 26.34
C PRO A 596 -19.78 7.04 24.91
N ILE A 597 -19.64 7.87 23.88
CA ILE A 597 -19.84 7.52 22.48
C ILE A 597 -18.54 7.79 21.73
N LEU A 598 -18.03 6.78 21.03
CA LEU A 598 -16.81 6.87 20.24
C LEU A 598 -17.11 6.55 18.77
N TYR A 599 -16.99 7.55 17.90
CA TYR A 599 -17.01 7.36 16.46
C TYR A 599 -15.60 7.00 15.97
N LEU A 600 -15.44 5.78 15.44
CA LEU A 600 -14.15 5.24 15.04
C LEU A 600 -13.97 5.23 13.52
N ALA A 601 -13.03 6.03 13.04
CA ALA A 601 -12.55 5.98 11.67
C ALA A 601 -11.39 5.00 11.53
N SER A 602 -11.56 3.95 10.73
CA SER A 602 -10.47 3.04 10.37
C SER A 602 -10.72 2.42 8.99
N GLY A 603 -9.64 2.15 8.27
CA GLY A 603 -9.67 1.36 7.03
C GLY A 603 -9.84 -0.14 7.27
N ASN A 604 -9.76 -0.61 8.53
CA ASN A 604 -9.81 -2.01 8.92
C ASN A 604 -10.99 -2.30 9.85
N ILE A 605 -11.98 -3.05 9.35
CA ILE A 605 -13.17 -3.44 10.12
C ILE A 605 -12.85 -4.37 11.32
N THR A 606 -11.86 -5.23 11.19
CA THR A 606 -11.39 -6.12 12.27
C THR A 606 -10.86 -5.31 13.45
N SER A 607 -10.11 -4.25 13.15
CA SER A 607 -9.57 -3.36 14.18
C SER A 607 -10.66 -2.56 14.90
N ILE A 608 -11.72 -2.17 14.16
CA ILE A 608 -12.90 -1.54 14.75
C ILE A 608 -13.60 -2.49 15.73
N THR A 609 -13.93 -3.71 15.30
CA THR A 609 -14.58 -4.72 16.16
C THR A 609 -13.76 -5.02 17.42
N LYS A 610 -12.43 -5.11 17.27
CA LYS A 610 -11.53 -5.33 18.40
C LYS A 610 -11.58 -4.19 19.41
N LEU A 611 -11.59 -2.93 18.94
CA LEU A 611 -11.65 -1.75 19.82
C LEU A 611 -13.01 -1.65 20.50
N ALA A 612 -14.10 -1.90 19.77
CA ALA A 612 -15.45 -1.95 20.33
C ALA A 612 -15.56 -2.94 21.50
N HIS A 613 -14.98 -4.14 21.37
CA HIS A 613 -14.94 -5.10 22.47
C HIS A 613 -14.16 -4.57 23.69
N GLN A 614 -13.02 -3.91 23.48
CA GLN A 614 -12.22 -3.34 24.57
C GLN A 614 -12.91 -2.15 25.25
N ALA A 615 -13.66 -1.35 24.48
CA ALA A 615 -14.38 -0.17 24.96
C ALA A 615 -15.46 -0.49 26.01
N THR A 616 -15.99 -1.72 26.02
CA THR A 616 -16.96 -2.19 27.02
C THR A 616 -16.44 -2.04 28.46
N ALA A 617 -15.13 -2.23 28.69
CA ALA A 617 -14.51 -2.06 30.00
C ALA A 617 -14.46 -0.59 30.46
N PHE A 618 -14.60 0.35 29.54
CA PHE A 618 -14.62 1.79 29.78
C PHE A 618 -16.04 2.37 29.79
N ASN A 619 -17.07 1.54 29.61
CA ASN A 619 -18.46 1.97 29.41
C ASN A 619 -18.61 2.96 28.24
N ILE A 620 -17.87 2.71 27.15
CA ILE A 620 -17.91 3.48 25.92
C ILE A 620 -18.53 2.62 24.83
N ASP A 621 -19.55 3.14 24.15
CA ASP A 621 -20.10 2.52 22.95
C ASP A 621 -19.34 2.99 21.70
N VAL A 622 -18.98 2.06 20.84
CA VAL A 622 -18.19 2.33 19.63
C VAL A 622 -19.05 2.15 18.41
N THR A 623 -19.06 3.17 17.56
CA THR A 623 -19.82 3.17 16.31
C THR A 623 -18.97 3.67 15.14
N HIS A 624 -19.49 3.54 13.93
CA HIS A 624 -18.83 3.95 12.70
C HIS A 624 -19.85 4.08 11.56
N LYS A 625 -19.52 4.80 10.47
CA LYS A 625 -20.42 5.04 9.32
C LYS A 625 -21.19 3.82 8.81
N PHE A 626 -20.52 2.68 8.73
CA PHE A 626 -21.11 1.42 8.27
C PHE A 626 -22.23 0.91 9.21
N GLN A 627 -22.13 1.11 10.52
CA GLN A 627 -23.18 0.71 11.46
C GLN A 627 -24.36 1.69 11.47
N LEU A 628 -24.07 2.97 11.25
CA LEU A 628 -25.03 4.06 11.29
C LEU A 628 -25.91 4.11 10.03
N LEU A 629 -25.29 4.09 8.84
CA LEU A 629 -26.01 4.17 7.58
C LEU A 629 -26.69 2.84 7.24
N LYS A 630 -27.93 2.93 6.74
CA LYS A 630 -28.80 1.78 6.41
C LYS A 630 -29.43 1.94 5.03
N GLY A 631 -29.93 0.84 4.47
CA GLY A 631 -30.68 0.83 3.22
C GLY A 631 -29.91 1.50 2.06
N PRO A 632 -30.55 2.41 1.29
CA PRO A 632 -29.91 3.06 0.15
C PRO A 632 -28.60 3.80 0.49
N ASP A 633 -28.52 4.40 1.68
CA ASP A 633 -27.33 5.16 2.09
C ASP A 633 -26.15 4.23 2.42
N ARG A 634 -26.46 3.03 2.91
CA ARG A 634 -25.46 1.98 3.10
C ARG A 634 -24.95 1.44 1.76
N GLU A 635 -25.85 1.21 0.81
CA GLU A 635 -25.50 0.75 -0.54
C GLU A 635 -24.64 1.80 -1.27
N GLU A 636 -24.97 3.09 -1.14
CA GLU A 636 -24.17 4.18 -1.71
C GLU A 636 -22.76 4.23 -1.09
N LEU A 637 -22.64 4.14 0.24
CA LEU A 637 -21.35 4.07 0.92
C LEU A 637 -20.51 2.85 0.47
N GLU A 638 -21.15 1.70 0.27
CA GLU A 638 -20.47 0.49 -0.22
C GLU A 638 -20.06 0.60 -1.69
N GLY A 639 -20.78 1.37 -2.51
CA GLY A 639 -20.41 1.69 -3.88
C GLY A 639 -19.15 2.56 -4.01
N LEU A 640 -18.81 3.34 -2.98
CA LEU A 640 -17.60 4.17 -2.95
C LEU A 640 -16.31 3.33 -2.90
N LYS A 641 -15.23 3.85 -3.49
CA LYS A 641 -13.87 3.27 -3.38
C LYS A 641 -13.29 3.47 -1.98
N TRP A 642 -12.26 2.70 -1.63
CA TRP A 642 -11.69 2.70 -0.28
C TRP A 642 -11.29 4.09 0.21
N ASP A 643 -10.52 4.85 -0.58
CA ASP A 643 -10.13 6.23 -0.23
C ASP A 643 -11.34 7.17 -0.12
N GLN A 644 -12.37 6.98 -0.94
CA GLN A 644 -13.59 7.81 -0.92
C GLN A 644 -14.43 7.56 0.33
N ARG A 645 -14.47 6.32 0.84
CA ARG A 645 -15.12 6.00 2.11
C ARG A 645 -14.42 6.69 3.29
N ALA A 646 -13.11 6.89 3.22
CA ALA A 646 -12.36 7.62 4.24
C ALA A 646 -12.65 9.13 4.22
N LEU A 647 -13.11 9.70 3.10
CA LEU A 647 -13.57 11.10 3.04
C LEU A 647 -14.83 11.33 3.89
N VAL A 648 -15.71 10.33 3.99
CA VAL A 648 -16.88 10.37 4.88
C VAL A 648 -16.42 10.48 6.33
N ASP A 649 -15.47 9.63 6.74
CA ASP A 649 -14.90 9.68 8.08
C ASP A 649 -14.22 11.02 8.36
N PHE A 650 -13.47 11.56 7.39
CA PHE A 650 -12.79 12.84 7.53
C PHE A 650 -13.79 13.93 7.95
N LEU A 651 -14.90 14.05 7.23
CA LEU A 651 -15.93 15.07 7.48
C LEU A 651 -16.66 14.85 8.80
N VAL A 652 -16.99 13.60 9.15
CA VAL A 652 -17.63 13.28 10.44
C VAL A 652 -16.71 13.66 11.61
N LEU A 653 -15.41 13.34 11.52
CA LEU A 653 -14.43 13.65 12.55
C LEU A 653 -14.20 15.16 12.74
N LEU A 654 -14.44 15.99 11.72
CA LEU A 654 -14.39 17.46 11.89
C LEU A 654 -15.39 17.95 12.93
N LYS A 655 -16.54 17.29 13.08
CA LYS A 655 -17.64 17.71 13.96
C LYS A 655 -17.57 17.13 15.38
N ALA A 656 -16.67 16.19 15.65
CA ALA A 656 -16.54 15.54 16.96
C ALA A 656 -16.30 16.53 18.09
N GLU A 657 -16.81 16.29 19.29
CA GLU A 657 -16.55 17.17 20.44
C GLU A 657 -15.06 17.24 20.76
N GLU A 658 -14.45 16.07 20.83
CA GLU A 658 -13.00 15.88 20.93
C GLU A 658 -12.54 14.90 19.86
N PHE A 659 -11.31 15.10 19.38
CA PHE A 659 -10.70 14.26 18.35
C PHE A 659 -9.37 13.68 18.82
N ALA A 660 -9.13 12.40 18.55
CA ALA A 660 -7.83 11.77 18.72
C ALA A 660 -7.33 11.10 17.43
N GLY A 661 -6.03 11.27 17.18
CA GLY A 661 -5.32 10.60 16.09
C GLY A 661 -3.84 10.40 16.40
N VAL A 662 -3.09 9.92 15.41
CA VAL A 662 -1.63 9.76 15.51
C VAL A 662 -0.84 10.77 14.68
N GLY A 663 0.31 11.20 15.21
CA GLY A 663 1.19 12.21 14.61
C GLY A 663 1.91 11.78 13.33
N HIS A 664 2.01 10.48 13.05
CA HIS A 664 2.60 9.98 11.78
C HIS A 664 1.55 9.85 10.66
N SER A 665 0.35 10.41 10.85
CA SER A 665 -0.74 10.35 9.87
C SER A 665 -1.10 11.74 9.37
N SER A 666 -0.86 11.98 8.08
CA SER A 666 -1.28 13.19 7.38
C SER A 666 -2.81 13.40 7.41
N PHE A 667 -3.60 12.32 7.46
CA PHE A 667 -5.05 12.40 7.68
C PHE A 667 -5.38 13.01 9.04
N SER A 668 -4.72 12.54 10.11
CA SER A 668 -4.98 13.03 11.47
C SER A 668 -4.56 14.48 11.61
N TRP A 669 -3.42 14.86 11.02
CA TRP A 669 -2.98 16.26 10.96
C TRP A 669 -4.01 17.13 10.24
N ASN A 670 -4.43 16.77 9.03
CA ASN A 670 -5.43 17.57 8.29
C ASN A 670 -6.75 17.73 9.06
N VAL A 671 -7.22 16.68 9.77
CA VAL A 671 -8.42 16.78 10.62
C VAL A 671 -8.18 17.72 11.81
N ALA A 672 -7.09 17.54 12.55
CA ALA A 672 -6.79 18.33 13.74
C ALA A 672 -6.59 19.81 13.42
N LEU A 673 -5.81 20.09 12.38
CA LEU A 673 -5.51 21.42 11.88
C LEU A 673 -6.79 22.14 11.37
N LYS A 674 -7.61 21.45 10.55
CA LYS A 674 -8.91 21.97 10.12
C LYS A 674 -9.81 22.35 11.31
N ARG A 675 -9.83 21.51 12.35
CA ARG A 675 -10.59 21.74 13.59
C ARG A 675 -10.04 22.90 14.41
N GLU A 676 -8.71 23.02 14.55
CA GLU A 676 -8.05 24.13 15.23
C GLU A 676 -8.58 25.47 14.69
N ARG A 677 -8.59 25.58 13.37
CA ARG A 677 -9.04 26.78 12.66
C ARG A 677 -10.54 27.01 12.75
N GLU A 678 -11.37 26.00 12.50
CA GLU A 678 -12.83 26.17 12.48
C GLU A 678 -13.42 26.39 13.88
N ALA A 679 -12.79 25.84 14.92
CA ALA A 679 -13.23 26.01 16.30
C ALA A 679 -12.70 27.30 16.95
N ASP A 680 -11.85 28.06 16.26
CA ASP A 680 -11.15 29.25 16.77
C ASP A 680 -10.49 28.99 18.15
N VAL A 681 -9.83 27.84 18.26
CA VAL A 681 -9.18 27.42 19.52
C VAL A 681 -7.74 27.93 19.58
N LYS A 682 -7.09 27.74 20.74
CA LYS A 682 -5.70 28.14 20.93
C LYS A 682 -4.80 27.33 20.00
N LYS A 683 -3.79 28.02 19.44
CA LYS A 683 -2.73 27.38 18.66
C LYS A 683 -2.21 26.13 19.36
N GLY A 684 -2.19 25.02 18.63
CA GLY A 684 -1.78 23.73 19.17
C GLY A 684 -0.39 23.77 19.80
N LYS A 685 -0.24 23.04 20.90
CA LYS A 685 1.02 22.92 21.66
C LYS A 685 1.53 21.50 21.61
N TRP A 686 2.83 21.37 21.39
CA TRP A 686 3.53 20.11 21.52
C TRP A 686 4.07 19.94 22.95
N VAL A 687 3.66 18.88 23.63
CA VAL A 687 4.06 18.54 25.00
C VAL A 687 4.16 17.01 25.11
N ASP A 688 5.28 16.51 25.60
CA ASP A 688 5.52 15.08 25.91
C ASP A 688 5.16 14.12 24.76
N GLY A 689 5.56 14.46 23.53
CA GLY A 689 5.30 13.61 22.35
C GLY A 689 3.84 13.61 21.90
N MET A 690 3.03 14.56 22.37
CA MET A 690 1.66 14.79 21.93
C MET A 690 1.50 16.22 21.42
N TRP A 691 0.59 16.43 20.48
CA TRP A 691 0.17 17.76 20.05
C TRP A 691 -1.30 17.97 20.41
N ARG A 692 -1.64 19.13 20.99
CA ARG A 692 -3.00 19.43 21.49
C ARG A 692 -3.38 20.89 21.24
N ASP A 693 -4.58 21.12 20.71
CA ASP A 693 -5.19 22.45 20.48
C ASP A 693 -6.39 22.73 21.42
N GLY A 694 -6.77 21.74 22.25
CA GLY A 694 -7.92 21.81 23.17
C GLY A 694 -9.19 21.13 22.66
N VAL A 695 -9.27 20.77 21.38
CA VAL A 695 -10.37 19.97 20.79
C VAL A 695 -9.86 18.74 20.02
N SER A 696 -8.55 18.64 19.82
CA SER A 696 -7.85 17.62 19.08
C SER A 696 -6.59 17.23 19.85
N THR A 697 -6.27 15.94 19.83
CA THR A 697 -5.03 15.39 20.38
C THR A 697 -4.40 14.43 19.38
N LEU A 698 -3.15 14.71 18.99
CA LEU A 698 -2.34 13.82 18.18
C LEU A 698 -1.29 13.15 19.05
N TYR A 699 -1.28 11.82 19.06
CA TYR A 699 -0.37 10.98 19.84
C TYR A 699 0.86 10.58 19.02
N GLY A 700 2.03 10.48 19.66
CA GLY A 700 3.28 10.08 19.00
C GLY A 700 3.81 11.12 18.02
N VAL A 701 3.63 12.39 18.35
CA VAL A 701 4.07 13.56 17.57
C VAL A 701 5.52 13.88 17.88
N ARG A 702 6.29 14.17 16.83
CA ARG A 702 7.64 14.72 16.92
C ARG A 702 7.60 16.21 16.71
N GLU A 703 8.57 16.91 17.28
CA GLU A 703 8.79 18.34 17.02
C GLU A 703 8.84 18.64 15.52
N SER A 704 9.62 17.87 14.74
CA SER A 704 9.69 18.02 13.28
C SER A 704 8.35 17.88 12.56
N TYR A 705 7.38 17.14 13.11
CA TYR A 705 6.05 17.04 12.50
C TYR A 705 5.22 18.30 12.71
N VAL A 706 5.45 19.01 13.83
CA VAL A 706 4.84 20.32 14.08
C VAL A 706 5.36 21.33 13.06
N ASP A 707 6.66 21.32 12.79
CA ASP A 707 7.25 22.19 11.76
C ASP A 707 6.67 21.87 10.38
N SER A 708 6.60 20.59 10.01
CA SER A 708 6.05 20.20 8.71
C SER A 708 4.55 20.43 8.58
N ALA A 709 3.80 20.51 9.69
CA ALA A 709 2.40 20.89 9.69
C ALA A 709 2.20 22.33 9.18
N LEU A 710 3.20 23.21 9.34
CA LEU A 710 3.18 24.57 8.79
C LEU A 710 3.19 24.61 7.25
N CYS A 711 3.43 23.48 6.60
CA CYS A 711 3.35 23.32 5.14
C CYS A 711 2.03 22.67 4.69
N MET A 712 1.11 22.36 5.61
CA MET A 712 -0.20 21.81 5.26
C MET A 712 -1.22 22.91 5.03
N TRP A 713 -2.00 22.76 3.96
CA TRP A 713 -3.11 23.66 3.66
C TRP A 713 -4.40 23.06 4.21
N GLU A 714 -4.94 23.69 5.25
CA GLU A 714 -6.05 23.17 6.05
C GLU A 714 -7.42 23.38 5.41
#